data_AF-A0A5C1A4V5-F1
#
_entry.id   AF-A0A5C1A4V5-F1
#
_cell.length_a   1.000
_cell.length_b   1.000
_cell.length_c   1.000
_cell.angle_alpha   90.00
_cell.angle_beta   90.00
_cell.angle_gamma   90.00
#
_symmetry.space_group_name_H-M   'P 1'
#
loop_
_entity.id
_entity.type
_entity.pdbx_description
1 polymer ?
#
loop_
_entity_poly.entity_id
_entity_poly.type
_entity_poly.pdbx_seq_one_letter_code
_entity_poly.pdbx_strand_id
1 'polypeptide(L)'
;MHRLSRTILNLESLDGRIVPAVNLQFDYSLDTSGFFNDPAKRAALEEAGAELVSRLDANFDALTPTGGNTWSLLLNNPSSGVQTEIANPTIAANTIVVYAGAYHLDGAEAGEGGFGGYKAGGDSNWLKEVQTRGTTGFSLWGGSLAFDLDQNWNFSSDAPARGQTDFHTVATHELGHLLGFGTASQYFNLVSGNTFTGANATAADGGVAPHVSSDHAHFAQGTQYQGQETSLQPFLVSGKRYGFTNLDYAVLQDIGWTVNATASSPPTTTAPIVSAPIVPASPPVVSTSPPVVPPTVPPALPTGQTAITSDLLAISKPDGSVQLYRMNASNQLAPVGAAYYPFGATTTAIRSAIADVTGDGNPDLIFAAGPGSGSQLRVIDGQTGADVGGTFSAFESGYTGGLFVAAADVDGDGHADVIITPDQGGGGRVMVFSYASGAPKTIANFFGIDDPNFRGGARVAAADINGDGRADIVVGAGFGGGPRVAIFDGSTVTTSPKKLVNDFFAFSGPDLAGLRNGIYIAAGDLNGDGKAEVIFGGGPGGGPRVTVLDGATLVANPTAAVANPLANFFAFDAGERGGVRPAVRDVDKDGKLDLIVGSGERLPAAVRVYTAATTSWTGGQPGAGYYSEPFGYTSIADGIYVG
;
A
#
# COMPACT_ATOMS: atom_id res chain seq x y z
N MET A 1 -40.33 -51.32 57.61
CA MET A 1 -40.26 -51.44 56.14
C MET A 1 -39.58 -50.19 55.60
N HIS A 2 -38.26 -50.22 55.39
CA HIS A 2 -37.54 -49.16 54.68
C HIS A 2 -37.20 -49.67 53.28
N ARG A 3 -37.78 -49.07 52.24
CA ARG A 3 -37.38 -49.34 50.85
C ARG A 3 -36.14 -48.50 50.54
N LEU A 4 -35.04 -49.19 50.29
CA LEU A 4 -33.80 -48.61 49.74
C LEU A 4 -34.05 -48.20 48.29
N SER A 5 -33.89 -46.91 47.99
CA SER A 5 -33.87 -46.41 46.61
C SER A 5 -32.54 -46.82 45.97
N ARG A 6 -32.59 -47.63 44.91
CA ARG A 6 -31.40 -48.00 44.12
C ARG A 6 -31.03 -46.83 43.22
N THR A 7 -29.84 -46.26 43.42
CA THR A 7 -29.20 -45.35 42.48
C THR A 7 -28.91 -46.11 41.19
N ILE A 8 -29.51 -45.68 40.08
CA ILE A 8 -29.19 -46.15 38.73
C ILE A 8 -27.95 -45.36 38.29
N LEU A 9 -26.84 -46.06 38.06
CA LEU A 9 -25.66 -45.51 37.39
C LEU A 9 -26.01 -45.35 35.92
N ASN A 10 -26.14 -44.10 35.46
CA ASN A 10 -26.13 -43.80 34.03
C ASN A 10 -24.69 -43.88 33.54
N LEU A 11 -24.46 -44.68 32.52
CA LEU A 11 -23.22 -44.66 31.76
C LEU A 11 -23.28 -43.42 30.88
N GLU A 12 -22.73 -42.31 31.35
CA GLU A 12 -22.48 -41.16 30.47
C GLU A 12 -21.32 -41.57 29.55
N SER A 13 -21.57 -41.60 28.25
CA SER A 13 -20.47 -41.61 27.28
C SER A 13 -19.61 -40.39 27.56
N LEU A 14 -18.33 -40.59 27.87
CA LEU A 14 -17.37 -39.50 27.76
C LEU A 14 -17.56 -38.90 26.38
N ASP A 15 -17.90 -37.61 26.34
CA ASP A 15 -17.89 -36.83 25.11
C ASP A 15 -16.55 -37.12 24.43
N GLY A 16 -16.61 -37.61 23.19
CA GLY A 16 -15.40 -37.92 22.45
C GLY A 16 -14.59 -36.63 22.35
N ARG A 17 -13.53 -36.49 23.15
CA ARG A 17 -12.58 -35.40 22.96
C ARG A 17 -11.92 -35.67 21.62
N ILE A 18 -12.41 -35.01 20.58
CA ILE A 18 -11.75 -34.92 19.29
C ILE A 18 -10.48 -34.12 19.58
N VAL A 19 -9.37 -34.82 19.78
CA VAL A 19 -8.06 -34.19 19.78
C VAL A 19 -7.76 -33.90 18.31
N PRO A 20 -7.46 -32.65 17.90
CA PRO A 20 -7.04 -32.37 16.54
C PRO A 20 -5.85 -33.27 16.19
N ALA A 21 -5.90 -33.93 15.03
CA ALA A 21 -4.85 -34.86 14.66
C ALA A 21 -3.66 -34.18 13.97
N VAL A 22 -3.67 -32.85 13.75
CA VAL A 22 -2.52 -32.13 13.18
C VAL A 22 -1.80 -31.34 14.28
N ASN A 23 -0.47 -31.50 14.37
CA ASN A 23 0.38 -30.81 15.31
C ASN A 23 1.40 -29.93 14.58
N LEU A 24 1.36 -28.60 14.80
CA LEU A 24 2.44 -27.71 14.35
C LEU A 24 3.53 -27.65 15.41
N GLN A 25 4.72 -28.13 15.06
CA GLN A 25 5.90 -28.01 15.89
C GLN A 25 6.78 -26.88 15.35
N PHE A 26 6.80 -25.75 16.04
CA PHE A 26 7.68 -24.64 15.70
C PHE A 26 9.12 -24.92 16.16
N ASP A 27 10.07 -24.77 15.23
CA ASP A 27 11.50 -24.92 15.44
C ASP A 27 12.20 -23.58 15.19
N TYR A 28 12.81 -23.02 16.22
CA TYR A 28 13.47 -21.70 16.17
C TYR A 28 15.00 -21.82 15.98
N SER A 29 15.52 -23.00 15.65
CA SER A 29 16.97 -23.23 15.52
C SER A 29 17.63 -22.46 14.38
N LEU A 30 16.84 -22.02 13.39
CA LEU A 30 17.28 -21.19 12.28
C LEU A 30 17.02 -19.69 12.49
N ASP A 31 16.48 -19.26 13.63
CA ASP A 31 16.30 -17.83 13.96
C ASP A 31 17.63 -17.20 14.38
N THR A 32 18.46 -16.81 13.41
CA THR A 32 19.75 -16.15 13.67
C THR A 32 19.59 -14.68 14.05
N SER A 33 18.43 -14.08 13.77
CA SER A 33 18.11 -12.71 14.20
C SER A 33 17.83 -12.61 15.70
N GLY A 34 17.41 -13.73 16.31
CA GLY A 34 16.97 -13.77 17.69
C GLY A 34 15.61 -13.13 17.92
N PHE A 35 14.82 -12.89 16.86
CA PHE A 35 13.48 -12.31 16.95
C PHE A 35 12.58 -13.09 17.89
N PHE A 36 12.63 -14.43 17.83
CA PHE A 36 11.90 -15.33 18.71
C PHE A 36 12.65 -15.68 19.99
N ASN A 37 13.74 -15.00 20.36
CA ASN A 37 14.26 -15.13 21.73
C ASN A 37 13.29 -14.54 22.78
N ASP A 38 12.35 -13.71 22.33
CA ASP A 38 11.24 -13.21 23.12
C ASP A 38 10.14 -14.28 23.27
N PRO A 39 9.86 -14.78 24.50
CA PRO A 39 8.82 -15.78 24.73
C PRO A 39 7.41 -15.32 24.34
N ALA A 40 7.11 -14.01 24.39
CA ALA A 40 5.78 -13.49 24.03
C ALA A 40 5.51 -13.65 22.53
N LYS A 41 6.54 -13.46 21.70
CA LYS A 41 6.44 -13.65 20.25
C LYS A 41 6.27 -15.12 19.87
N ARG A 42 6.98 -16.02 20.57
CA ARG A 42 6.77 -17.47 20.42
C ARG A 42 5.35 -17.87 20.76
N ALA A 43 4.84 -17.37 21.90
CA ALA A 43 3.48 -17.65 22.33
C ALA A 43 2.44 -17.17 21.30
N ALA A 44 2.64 -15.98 20.71
CA ALA A 44 1.74 -15.47 19.66
C ALA A 44 1.74 -16.34 18.39
N LEU A 45 2.91 -16.83 17.95
CA LEU A 45 3.02 -17.74 16.80
C LEU A 45 2.40 -19.11 17.09
N GLU A 46 2.67 -19.64 18.28
CA GLU A 46 2.13 -20.92 18.73
C GLU A 46 0.60 -20.88 18.88
N GLU A 47 0.05 -19.76 19.37
CA GLU A 47 -1.40 -19.54 19.44
C GLU A 47 -2.03 -19.48 18.05
N ALA A 48 -1.46 -18.70 17.13
CA ALA A 48 -1.91 -18.63 15.73
C ALA A 48 -1.91 -20.02 15.06
N GLY A 49 -0.85 -20.79 15.27
CA GLY A 49 -0.75 -22.15 14.77
C GLY A 49 -1.78 -23.10 15.38
N ALA A 50 -1.94 -23.08 16.70
CA ALA A 50 -2.88 -23.92 17.42
C ALA A 50 -4.33 -23.63 17.02
N GLU A 51 -4.68 -22.36 16.84
CA GLU A 51 -5.99 -21.93 16.35
C GLU A 51 -6.26 -22.51 14.96
N LEU A 52 -5.34 -22.30 14.02
CA LEU A 52 -5.50 -22.73 12.63
C LEU A 52 -5.71 -24.25 12.53
N VAL A 53 -4.86 -25.05 13.21
CA VAL A 53 -4.93 -26.51 13.13
C VAL A 53 -5.97 -27.14 14.05
N SER A 54 -6.61 -26.38 14.94
CA SER A 54 -7.71 -26.88 15.78
C SER A 54 -8.88 -27.46 14.97
N ARG A 55 -8.96 -27.09 13.69
CA ARG A 55 -10.00 -27.51 12.74
C ARG A 55 -9.52 -28.52 11.70
N LEU A 56 -8.23 -28.84 11.70
CA LEU A 56 -7.64 -29.73 10.73
C LEU A 56 -7.46 -31.12 11.32
N ASP A 57 -7.82 -32.10 10.52
CA ASP A 57 -7.57 -33.50 10.78
C ASP A 57 -6.72 -34.07 9.64
N ALA A 58 -5.70 -34.83 10.00
CA ALA A 58 -4.85 -35.56 9.07
C ALA A 58 -4.30 -36.80 9.77
N ASN A 59 -3.98 -37.81 8.98
CA ASN A 59 -3.34 -39.02 9.46
C ASN A 59 -2.02 -39.19 8.72
N PHE A 60 -1.01 -38.40 9.12
CA PHE A 60 0.32 -38.46 8.54
C PHE A 60 1.16 -39.52 9.23
N ASP A 61 1.76 -40.40 8.43
CA ASP A 61 2.76 -41.35 8.92
C ASP A 61 4.01 -40.61 9.43
N ALA A 62 4.70 -41.23 10.40
CA ALA A 62 5.95 -40.71 10.92
C ALA A 62 7.10 -40.93 9.92
N LEU A 63 7.97 -39.94 9.76
CA LEU A 63 9.22 -40.11 9.00
C LEU A 63 10.38 -40.32 9.94
N THR A 64 10.83 -41.57 10.06
CA THR A 64 12.03 -41.94 10.83
C THR A 64 13.04 -42.62 9.90
N PRO A 65 14.06 -41.89 9.38
CA PRO A 65 15.04 -42.49 8.49
C PRO A 65 15.84 -43.57 9.22
N THR A 66 15.72 -44.83 8.78
CA THR A 66 16.43 -46.00 9.32
C THR A 66 16.86 -46.93 8.19
N GLY A 67 17.75 -47.90 8.46
CA GLY A 67 18.05 -48.98 7.51
C GLY A 67 18.72 -48.54 6.19
N GLY A 68 19.39 -47.38 6.15
CA GLY A 68 20.01 -46.83 4.93
C GLY A 68 19.13 -45.87 4.14
N ASN A 69 17.88 -45.68 4.55
CA ASN A 69 16.98 -44.68 4.00
C ASN A 69 17.39 -43.27 4.44
N THR A 70 17.39 -42.33 3.49
CA THR A 70 17.74 -40.92 3.71
C THR A 70 16.70 -40.00 3.07
N TRP A 71 16.61 -38.80 3.63
CA TRP A 71 15.86 -37.71 3.02
C TRP A 71 16.35 -36.36 3.54
N SER A 72 16.03 -35.31 2.82
CA SER A 72 16.28 -33.95 3.26
C SER A 72 15.07 -33.07 2.97
N LEU A 73 14.75 -32.19 3.92
CA LEU A 73 13.80 -31.11 3.74
C LEU A 73 14.52 -29.90 3.13
N LEU A 74 13.98 -29.34 2.06
CA LEU A 74 14.48 -28.14 1.40
C LEU A 74 13.53 -26.99 1.70
N LEU A 75 14.01 -25.94 2.36
CA LEU A 75 13.20 -24.78 2.73
C LEU A 75 13.96 -23.48 2.51
N ASN A 76 13.27 -22.34 2.50
CA ASN A 76 13.93 -21.06 2.55
C ASN A 76 14.33 -20.77 4.00
N ASN A 77 15.57 -20.35 4.23
CA ASN A 77 16.02 -20.07 5.59
C ASN A 77 15.20 -18.90 6.16
N PRO A 78 14.53 -19.07 7.31
CA PRO A 78 13.64 -18.05 7.82
C PRO A 78 14.37 -16.81 8.38
N SER A 79 15.71 -16.78 8.35
CA SER A 79 16.52 -15.61 8.71
C SER A 79 17.33 -15.03 7.55
N SER A 80 17.17 -15.54 6.33
CA SER A 80 17.91 -14.99 5.18
C SER A 80 17.25 -15.19 3.80
N GLY A 81 16.16 -15.93 3.71
CA GLY A 81 15.51 -16.29 2.45
C GLY A 81 16.29 -17.31 1.60
N VAL A 82 17.54 -17.63 1.97
CA VAL A 82 18.41 -18.54 1.21
C VAL A 82 17.97 -19.99 1.37
N GLN A 83 17.86 -20.72 0.26
CA GLN A 83 17.52 -22.14 0.29
C GLN A 83 18.49 -22.95 1.19
N THR A 84 17.93 -23.64 2.17
CA THR A 84 18.62 -24.45 3.18
C THR A 84 18.12 -25.88 3.16
N GLU A 85 19.05 -26.82 3.38
CA GLU A 85 18.76 -28.25 3.43
C GLU A 85 18.88 -28.76 4.87
N ILE A 86 17.80 -29.35 5.39
CA ILE A 86 17.80 -30.06 6.67
C ILE A 86 17.92 -31.56 6.37
N ALA A 87 19.08 -32.12 6.70
CA ALA A 87 19.40 -33.51 6.41
C ALA A 87 18.81 -34.47 7.45
N ASN A 88 18.07 -35.48 6.99
CA ASN A 88 17.46 -36.57 7.75
C ASN A 88 16.70 -36.16 9.02
N PRO A 89 15.78 -35.17 8.96
CA PRO A 89 14.97 -34.87 10.13
C PRO A 89 14.07 -36.06 10.47
N THR A 90 13.82 -36.27 11.76
CA THR A 90 12.79 -37.19 12.23
C THR A 90 11.52 -36.40 12.47
N ILE A 91 10.42 -36.80 11.84
CA ILE A 91 9.12 -36.13 11.99
C ILE A 91 8.13 -37.14 12.53
N ALA A 92 7.56 -36.83 13.68
CA ALA A 92 6.54 -37.67 14.29
C ALA A 92 5.30 -37.78 13.38
N ALA A 93 4.54 -38.86 13.57
CA ALA A 93 3.22 -38.96 12.96
C ALA A 93 2.42 -37.70 13.27
N ASN A 94 1.60 -37.24 12.33
CA ASN A 94 0.70 -36.12 12.54
C ASN A 94 1.35 -34.75 12.81
N THR A 95 2.68 -34.66 12.79
CA THR A 95 3.42 -33.42 13.03
C THR A 95 3.87 -32.77 11.72
N ILE A 96 3.79 -31.45 11.67
CA ILE A 96 4.39 -30.57 10.66
C ILE A 96 5.43 -29.72 11.39
N VAL A 97 6.69 -29.78 10.95
CA VAL A 97 7.77 -28.99 11.57
C VAL A 97 7.93 -27.66 10.83
N VAL A 98 7.74 -26.55 11.53
CA VAL A 98 7.78 -25.20 10.96
C VAL A 98 9.00 -24.45 11.49
N TYR A 99 9.96 -24.17 10.61
CA TYR A 99 11.15 -23.41 10.96
C TYR A 99 10.84 -21.92 10.93
N ALA A 100 10.87 -21.26 12.09
CA ALA A 100 10.46 -19.87 12.22
C ALA A 100 11.66 -18.95 12.51
N GLY A 101 11.63 -17.74 11.96
CA GLY A 101 12.70 -16.75 12.07
C GLY A 101 12.26 -15.39 11.53
N ALA A 102 13.19 -14.45 11.45
CA ALA A 102 12.93 -13.13 10.89
C ALA A 102 14.18 -12.57 10.20
N TYR A 103 13.97 -11.75 9.18
CA TYR A 103 14.98 -10.93 8.53
C TYR A 103 14.32 -9.71 7.88
N HIS A 104 15.10 -8.77 7.36
CA HIS A 104 14.56 -7.66 6.58
C HIS A 104 14.04 -8.22 5.25
N LEU A 105 12.71 -8.29 5.10
CA LEU A 105 12.10 -8.75 3.85
C LEU A 105 12.18 -7.63 2.81
N ASP A 106 12.53 -7.99 1.58
CA ASP A 106 12.57 -7.02 0.47
C ASP A 106 11.15 -6.78 -0.03
N GLY A 107 10.61 -5.57 0.12
CA GLY A 107 9.30 -5.23 -0.40
C GLY A 107 8.31 -4.77 0.67
N ALA A 108 7.05 -5.18 0.53
CA ALA A 108 5.96 -4.80 1.45
C ALA A 108 5.43 -6.01 2.25
N GLU A 109 6.07 -7.17 2.09
CA GLU A 109 5.76 -8.41 2.78
C GLU A 109 6.00 -8.26 4.28
N ALA A 110 4.96 -8.48 5.08
CA ALA A 110 5.10 -8.55 6.54
C ALA A 110 5.60 -9.94 6.99
N GLY A 111 5.38 -10.96 6.17
CA GLY A 111 5.87 -12.31 6.38
C GLY A 111 5.94 -13.07 5.06
N GLU A 112 6.66 -14.19 5.09
CA GLU A 112 6.74 -15.15 4.00
C GLU A 112 6.62 -16.56 4.57
N GLY A 113 5.66 -17.34 4.04
CA GLY A 113 5.42 -18.71 4.45
C GLY A 113 5.28 -19.67 3.27
N GLY A 114 5.77 -20.90 3.47
CA GLY A 114 5.61 -21.94 2.48
C GLY A 114 6.06 -23.31 2.97
N PHE A 115 5.52 -24.35 2.33
CA PHE A 115 6.00 -25.71 2.55
C PHE A 115 7.31 -25.94 1.80
N GLY A 116 8.19 -26.73 2.40
CA GLY A 116 9.47 -27.09 1.79
C GLY A 116 9.34 -28.15 0.69
N GLY A 117 10.33 -28.20 -0.20
CA GLY A 117 10.57 -29.34 -1.07
C GLY A 117 11.31 -30.47 -0.35
N TYR A 118 11.61 -31.56 -1.05
CA TYR A 118 12.38 -32.66 -0.47
C TYR A 118 13.29 -33.35 -1.49
N LYS A 119 14.30 -34.04 -0.97
CA LYS A 119 15.06 -35.08 -1.68
C LYS A 119 14.98 -36.35 -0.85
N ALA A 120 14.87 -37.51 -1.48
CA ALA A 120 14.85 -38.79 -0.76
C ALA A 120 15.64 -39.86 -1.51
N GLY A 121 16.28 -40.75 -0.75
CA GLY A 121 16.98 -41.93 -1.25
C GLY A 121 16.72 -43.12 -0.34
N GLY A 122 16.52 -44.31 -0.91
CA GLY A 122 16.18 -45.48 -0.12
C GLY A 122 15.37 -46.49 -0.91
N ASP A 123 14.72 -47.40 -0.17
CA ASP A 123 13.80 -48.38 -0.75
C ASP A 123 12.49 -47.74 -1.25
N SER A 124 11.73 -48.50 -2.06
CA SER A 124 10.50 -47.99 -2.68
C SER A 124 9.39 -47.63 -1.69
N ASN A 125 9.33 -48.30 -0.54
CA ASN A 125 8.32 -47.98 0.48
C ASN A 125 8.67 -46.66 1.14
N TRP A 126 9.94 -46.44 1.47
CA TRP A 126 10.44 -45.18 2.00
C TRP A 126 10.20 -44.01 1.06
N LEU A 127 10.54 -44.14 -0.23
CA LEU A 127 10.33 -43.06 -1.20
C LEU A 127 8.84 -42.66 -1.30
N LYS A 128 7.94 -43.65 -1.25
CA LYS A 128 6.49 -43.42 -1.23
C LYS A 128 6.05 -42.76 0.07
N GLU A 129 6.58 -43.22 1.21
CA GLU A 129 6.25 -42.68 2.53
C GLU A 129 6.71 -41.23 2.69
N VAL A 130 7.91 -40.87 2.21
CA VAL A 130 8.33 -39.47 2.12
C VAL A 130 7.35 -38.72 1.22
N GLN A 131 7.06 -39.19 0.01
CA GLN A 131 6.19 -38.48 -0.92
C GLN A 131 4.77 -38.21 -0.40
N THR A 132 4.14 -39.18 0.29
CA THR A 132 2.71 -39.11 0.58
C THR A 132 2.35 -39.09 2.06
N ARG A 133 3.28 -39.48 2.94
CA ARG A 133 3.05 -39.69 4.38
C ARG A 133 1.75 -40.44 4.71
N GLY A 134 1.42 -41.46 3.91
CA GLY A 134 0.20 -42.25 4.09
C GLY A 134 -1.09 -41.61 3.55
N THR A 135 -1.04 -40.41 2.97
CA THR A 135 -2.23 -39.67 2.49
C THR A 135 -2.40 -39.73 0.96
N THR A 136 -3.58 -39.34 0.46
CA THR A 136 -3.95 -39.40 -0.97
C THR A 136 -4.18 -38.01 -1.60
N GLY A 137 -3.92 -36.93 -0.86
CA GLY A 137 -4.12 -35.53 -1.26
C GLY A 137 -2.85 -34.68 -1.12
N PHE A 138 -3.01 -33.39 -0.82
CA PHE A 138 -1.88 -32.56 -0.40
C PHE A 138 -1.21 -33.15 0.85
N SER A 139 0.11 -33.31 0.79
CA SER A 139 0.94 -33.87 1.85
C SER A 139 2.14 -32.95 2.05
N LEU A 140 2.52 -32.76 3.31
CA LEU A 140 3.70 -31.98 3.65
C LEU A 140 4.38 -32.51 4.92
N TRP A 141 5.65 -32.17 5.05
CA TRP A 141 6.50 -32.52 6.18
C TRP A 141 6.65 -31.35 7.15
N GLY A 142 6.73 -30.15 6.58
CA GLY A 142 7.23 -28.96 7.23
C GLY A 142 7.48 -27.86 6.22
N GLY A 143 7.97 -26.74 6.74
CA GLY A 143 8.21 -25.54 5.95
C GLY A 143 8.90 -24.48 6.79
N SER A 144 8.88 -23.25 6.28
CA SER A 144 9.48 -22.11 6.95
C SER A 144 8.50 -20.94 7.01
N LEU A 145 8.62 -20.14 8.06
CA LEU A 145 7.98 -18.84 8.20
C LEU A 145 9.06 -17.80 8.51
N ALA A 146 9.15 -16.78 7.68
CA ALA A 146 9.95 -15.60 7.94
C ALA A 146 9.02 -14.41 8.24
N PHE A 147 9.43 -13.56 9.17
CA PHE A 147 8.73 -12.31 9.49
C PHE A 147 9.66 -11.13 9.28
N ASP A 148 9.09 -10.02 8.83
CA ASP A 148 9.87 -8.81 8.59
C ASP A 148 10.25 -8.13 9.93
N LEU A 149 11.55 -7.81 10.05
CA LEU A 149 12.12 -7.10 11.19
C LEU A 149 11.69 -5.64 11.26
N ASP A 150 11.27 -5.04 10.14
CA ASP A 150 10.93 -3.62 10.06
C ASP A 150 9.46 -3.30 10.41
N GLN A 151 8.63 -4.33 10.63
CA GLN A 151 7.21 -4.14 10.94
C GLN A 151 6.97 -3.69 12.38
N ASN A 152 5.99 -2.79 12.53
CA ASN A 152 5.45 -2.39 13.82
C ASN A 152 4.43 -3.44 14.33
N TRP A 153 4.92 -4.55 14.84
CA TRP A 153 4.10 -5.70 15.23
C TRP A 153 3.19 -5.48 16.46
N ASN A 154 1.97 -5.99 16.40
CA ASN A 154 1.12 -6.32 17.56
C ASN A 154 1.17 -7.83 17.83
N PHE A 155 1.74 -8.22 18.97
CA PHE A 155 1.78 -9.61 19.43
C PHE A 155 0.71 -9.94 20.50
N SER A 156 -0.11 -8.96 20.90
CA SER A 156 -1.18 -9.18 21.88
C SER A 156 -2.31 -10.02 21.28
N SER A 157 -3.10 -10.68 22.14
CA SER A 157 -4.40 -11.26 21.75
C SER A 157 -5.48 -10.18 21.57
N ASP A 158 -5.25 -8.97 22.09
CA ASP A 158 -6.09 -7.80 21.82
C ASP A 158 -5.95 -7.35 20.36
N ALA A 159 -7.01 -6.71 19.87
CA ALA A 159 -7.02 -6.15 18.53
C ALA A 159 -5.89 -5.11 18.36
N PRO A 160 -5.18 -5.12 17.21
CA PRO A 160 -4.04 -4.25 16.96
C PRO A 160 -4.43 -2.76 16.99
N ALA A 161 -3.55 -1.92 17.52
CA ALA A 161 -3.73 -0.47 17.41
C ALA A 161 -3.52 0.01 15.97
N ARG A 162 -4.02 1.20 15.65
CA ARG A 162 -3.83 1.82 14.33
C ARG A 162 -2.33 1.95 14.01
N GLY A 163 -1.93 1.47 12.84
CA GLY A 163 -0.53 1.49 12.39
C GLY A 163 0.32 0.34 12.95
N GLN A 164 -0.26 -0.59 13.72
CA GLN A 164 0.39 -1.85 14.03
C GLN A 164 -0.02 -2.93 13.04
N THR A 165 0.94 -3.75 12.60
CA THR A 165 0.68 -4.97 11.83
C THR A 165 0.35 -6.08 12.81
N ASP A 166 -0.78 -6.75 12.63
CA ASP A 166 -1.20 -7.81 13.55
C ASP A 166 -0.42 -9.10 13.29
N PHE A 167 0.42 -9.50 14.25
CA PHE A 167 1.28 -10.65 14.07
C PHE A 167 0.49 -11.95 13.93
N HIS A 168 -0.59 -12.10 14.69
CA HIS A 168 -1.44 -13.29 14.62
C HIS A 168 -2.09 -13.45 13.22
N THR A 169 -2.59 -12.35 12.66
CA THR A 169 -3.10 -12.32 11.28
C THR A 169 -2.03 -12.77 10.29
N VAL A 170 -0.85 -12.17 10.31
CA VAL A 170 0.21 -12.51 9.34
C VAL A 170 0.67 -13.95 9.56
N ALA A 171 0.84 -14.40 10.80
CA ALA A 171 1.22 -15.77 11.11
C ALA A 171 0.20 -16.80 10.56
N THR A 172 -1.10 -16.56 10.76
CA THR A 172 -2.15 -17.46 10.21
C THR A 172 -2.23 -17.39 8.68
N HIS A 173 -1.98 -16.23 8.08
CA HIS A 173 -1.90 -16.04 6.64
C HIS A 173 -0.75 -16.87 6.04
N GLU A 174 0.47 -16.69 6.54
CA GLU A 174 1.64 -17.43 6.05
C GLU A 174 1.54 -18.93 6.32
N LEU A 175 0.91 -19.32 7.43
CA LEU A 175 0.59 -20.72 7.69
C LEU A 175 -0.43 -21.29 6.68
N GLY A 176 -1.38 -20.49 6.19
CA GLY A 176 -2.28 -20.89 5.11
C GLY A 176 -1.53 -21.23 3.82
N HIS A 177 -0.53 -20.42 3.46
CA HIS A 177 0.38 -20.71 2.35
C HIS A 177 1.22 -21.96 2.61
N LEU A 178 1.73 -22.14 3.83
CA LEU A 178 2.42 -23.37 4.22
C LEU A 178 1.51 -24.60 4.07
N LEU A 179 0.22 -24.49 4.38
CA LEU A 179 -0.76 -25.57 4.24
C LEU A 179 -1.27 -25.78 2.80
N GLY A 180 -0.72 -25.07 1.82
CA GLY A 180 -0.95 -25.35 0.40
C GLY A 180 -1.88 -24.38 -0.32
N PHE A 181 -2.49 -23.42 0.38
CA PHE A 181 -3.28 -22.38 -0.28
C PHE A 181 -2.34 -21.49 -1.12
N GLY A 182 -2.60 -21.36 -2.42
CA GLY A 182 -1.78 -20.53 -3.31
C GLY A 182 -0.35 -21.00 -3.53
N THR A 183 -0.01 -22.21 -3.08
CA THR A 183 1.36 -22.77 -3.16
C THR A 183 1.35 -24.21 -3.65
N ALA A 184 0.30 -24.99 -3.35
CA ALA A 184 0.19 -26.39 -3.75
C ALA A 184 -0.27 -26.54 -5.20
N SER A 185 0.25 -27.54 -5.91
CA SER A 185 -0.22 -27.88 -7.26
C SER A 185 -1.73 -28.23 -7.28
N GLN A 186 -2.24 -28.82 -6.21
CA GLN A 186 -3.65 -29.16 -6.01
C GLN A 186 -4.52 -27.90 -5.97
N TYR A 187 -4.03 -26.81 -5.38
CA TYR A 187 -4.69 -25.51 -5.41
C TYR A 187 -4.75 -24.98 -6.85
N PHE A 188 -3.60 -24.92 -7.54
CA PHE A 188 -3.53 -24.34 -8.89
C PHE A 188 -4.32 -25.15 -9.93
N ASN A 189 -4.47 -26.46 -9.75
CA ASN A 189 -5.34 -27.29 -10.59
C ASN A 189 -6.83 -26.90 -10.50
N LEU A 190 -7.21 -26.20 -9.43
CA LEU A 190 -8.56 -25.70 -9.20
C LEU A 190 -8.68 -24.20 -9.51
N VAL A 191 -7.64 -23.54 -10.02
CA VAL A 191 -7.74 -22.16 -10.49
C VAL A 191 -8.05 -22.16 -11.99
N SER A 192 -9.10 -21.43 -12.37
CA SER A 192 -9.48 -21.25 -13.78
C SER A 192 -9.83 -19.78 -14.03
N GLY A 193 -9.00 -19.12 -14.85
CA GLY A 193 -9.03 -17.66 -14.96
C GLY A 193 -8.85 -17.02 -13.58
N ASN A 194 -9.72 -16.08 -13.23
CA ASN A 194 -9.67 -15.36 -11.94
C ASN A 194 -10.61 -15.98 -10.89
N THR A 195 -10.83 -17.29 -10.93
CA THR A 195 -11.69 -17.99 -9.95
C THR A 195 -11.06 -19.28 -9.45
N PHE A 196 -11.34 -19.61 -8.18
CA PHE A 196 -11.02 -20.91 -7.60
C PHE A 196 -12.26 -21.81 -7.66
N THR A 197 -12.21 -22.83 -8.51
CA THR A 197 -13.34 -23.70 -8.88
C THR A 197 -13.53 -24.91 -7.96
N GLY A 198 -12.92 -24.89 -6.77
CA GLY A 198 -13.10 -25.94 -5.76
C GLY A 198 -14.54 -26.06 -5.29
N ALA A 199 -15.03 -27.30 -5.11
CA ALA A 199 -16.44 -27.55 -4.84
C ALA A 199 -16.87 -27.09 -3.45
N ASN A 200 -16.01 -27.25 -2.45
CA ASN A 200 -16.28 -26.83 -1.08
C ASN A 200 -16.22 -25.30 -0.97
N ALA A 201 -15.22 -24.66 -1.56
CA ALA A 201 -15.09 -23.21 -1.60
C ALA A 201 -16.25 -22.55 -2.36
N THR A 202 -16.65 -23.12 -3.50
CA THR A 202 -17.84 -22.70 -4.25
C THR A 202 -19.12 -22.82 -3.41
N ALA A 203 -19.28 -23.92 -2.68
CA ALA A 203 -20.43 -24.10 -1.79
C ALA A 203 -20.42 -23.13 -0.61
N ALA A 204 -19.23 -22.83 -0.06
CA ALA A 204 -19.06 -21.87 1.02
C ALA A 204 -19.35 -20.43 0.59
N ASP A 205 -19.11 -20.10 -0.69
CA ASP A 205 -19.40 -18.80 -1.31
C ASP A 205 -20.77 -18.78 -2.05
N GLY A 206 -21.78 -19.40 -1.43
CA GLY A 206 -23.17 -19.31 -1.91
C GLY A 206 -23.45 -19.99 -3.26
N GLY A 207 -22.57 -20.90 -3.70
CA GLY A 207 -22.67 -21.60 -4.98
C GLY A 207 -21.93 -20.90 -6.13
N VAL A 208 -21.15 -19.84 -5.84
CA VAL A 208 -20.32 -19.13 -6.81
C VAL A 208 -18.86 -19.45 -6.52
N ALA A 209 -18.05 -19.70 -7.56
CA ALA A 209 -16.62 -19.93 -7.38
C ALA A 209 -15.96 -18.63 -6.90
N PRO A 210 -15.27 -18.62 -5.75
CA PRO A 210 -14.68 -17.41 -5.21
C PRO A 210 -13.62 -16.85 -6.16
N HIS A 211 -13.57 -15.53 -6.26
CA HIS A 211 -12.59 -14.83 -7.07
C HIS A 211 -11.20 -14.92 -6.42
N VAL A 212 -10.18 -15.13 -7.26
CA VAL A 212 -8.77 -15.07 -6.86
C VAL A 212 -8.12 -13.81 -7.43
N SER A 213 -7.11 -13.30 -6.75
CA SER A 213 -6.31 -12.17 -7.23
C SER A 213 -5.50 -12.57 -8.48
N SER A 214 -4.88 -11.58 -9.12
CA SER A 214 -4.09 -11.77 -10.34
C SER A 214 -2.83 -12.61 -10.15
N ASP A 215 -2.33 -12.76 -8.91
CA ASP A 215 -1.24 -13.68 -8.57
C ASP A 215 -1.70 -15.15 -8.58
N HIS A 216 -3.02 -15.40 -8.63
CA HIS A 216 -3.65 -16.71 -8.59
C HIS A 216 -3.28 -17.53 -7.34
N ALA A 217 -2.79 -16.90 -6.28
CA ALA A 217 -2.36 -17.49 -5.03
C ALA A 217 -3.13 -16.95 -3.81
N HIS A 218 -3.86 -15.83 -3.95
CA HIS A 218 -4.74 -15.28 -2.94
C HIS A 218 -6.19 -15.20 -3.42
N PHE A 219 -7.12 -15.11 -2.48
CA PHE A 219 -8.45 -14.59 -2.80
C PHE A 219 -8.36 -13.15 -3.33
N ALA A 220 -9.34 -12.72 -4.11
CA ALA A 220 -9.45 -11.31 -4.47
C ALA A 220 -9.55 -10.45 -3.19
N GLN A 221 -8.98 -9.24 -3.23
CA GLN A 221 -8.98 -8.34 -2.08
C GLN A 221 -10.40 -8.09 -1.56
N GLY A 222 -10.58 -8.18 -0.25
CA GLY A 222 -11.87 -7.95 0.38
C GLY A 222 -12.88 -9.08 0.17
N THR A 223 -12.45 -10.27 -0.27
CA THR A 223 -13.29 -11.48 -0.26
C THR A 223 -13.81 -11.74 1.15
N GLN A 224 -15.10 -12.07 1.28
CA GLN A 224 -15.76 -12.21 2.58
C GLN A 224 -16.50 -13.53 2.71
N TYR A 225 -16.50 -14.07 3.93
CA TYR A 225 -17.38 -15.12 4.38
C TYR A 225 -18.27 -14.61 5.51
N GLN A 226 -19.59 -14.58 5.29
CA GLN A 226 -20.57 -14.10 6.29
C GLN A 226 -20.22 -12.71 6.88
N GLY A 227 -19.73 -11.80 6.04
CA GLY A 227 -19.34 -10.44 6.44
C GLY A 227 -17.99 -10.35 7.18
N GLN A 228 -17.21 -11.43 7.23
CA GLN A 228 -15.83 -11.46 7.72
C GLN A 228 -14.90 -11.55 6.52
N GLU A 229 -13.89 -10.69 6.43
CA GLU A 229 -12.89 -10.77 5.36
C GLU A 229 -11.97 -11.97 5.56
N THR A 230 -11.64 -12.66 4.46
CA THR A 230 -10.71 -13.79 4.45
C THR A 230 -9.30 -13.36 4.85
N SER A 231 -8.57 -14.21 5.58
CA SER A 231 -7.18 -13.92 5.90
C SER A 231 -6.29 -14.04 4.66
N LEU A 232 -6.57 -14.98 3.74
CA LEU A 232 -5.74 -15.24 2.55
C LEU A 232 -6.08 -14.35 1.35
N GLN A 233 -6.02 -13.04 1.57
CA GLN A 233 -6.15 -11.98 0.56
C GLN A 233 -4.80 -11.26 0.39
N PRO A 234 -4.50 -10.66 -0.78
CA PRO A 234 -3.16 -10.16 -1.08
C PRO A 234 -2.71 -9.00 -0.19
N PHE A 235 -3.64 -8.27 0.44
CA PHE A 235 -3.31 -7.16 1.33
C PHE A 235 -4.07 -7.21 2.65
N LEU A 236 -3.31 -7.24 3.74
CA LEU A 236 -3.81 -7.14 5.10
C LEU A 236 -3.67 -5.70 5.62
N VAL A 237 -4.77 -5.12 6.10
CA VAL A 237 -4.78 -3.74 6.62
C VAL A 237 -4.17 -3.67 8.03
N SER A 238 -3.17 -2.82 8.22
CA SER A 238 -2.60 -2.51 9.55
C SER A 238 -3.67 -1.94 10.50
N GLY A 239 -3.69 -2.39 11.75
CA GLY A 239 -4.70 -2.03 12.75
C GLY A 239 -6.00 -2.85 12.64
N LYS A 240 -6.00 -3.96 11.90
CA LYS A 240 -7.11 -4.92 11.85
C LYS A 240 -6.59 -6.34 12.03
N ARG A 241 -7.33 -7.15 12.79
CA ARG A 241 -7.10 -8.60 12.91
C ARG A 241 -8.06 -9.35 12.00
N TYR A 242 -7.54 -10.28 11.20
CA TYR A 242 -8.34 -11.17 10.37
C TYR A 242 -8.22 -12.58 10.91
N GLY A 243 -9.37 -13.24 11.05
CA GLY A 243 -9.42 -14.66 11.41
C GLY A 243 -9.41 -15.52 10.16
N PHE A 244 -8.94 -16.75 10.29
CA PHE A 244 -9.07 -17.75 9.22
C PHE A 244 -10.54 -18.17 9.08
N THR A 245 -11.16 -17.80 7.97
CA THR A 245 -12.61 -17.96 7.76
C THR A 245 -12.94 -19.38 7.29
N ASN A 246 -14.23 -19.74 7.32
CA ASN A 246 -14.68 -21.01 6.73
C ASN A 246 -14.42 -21.09 5.22
N LEU A 247 -14.36 -19.96 4.52
CA LEU A 247 -14.03 -19.96 3.09
C LEU A 247 -12.55 -20.30 2.88
N ASP A 248 -11.65 -19.78 3.73
CA ASP A 248 -10.23 -20.16 3.73
C ASP A 248 -10.08 -21.69 4.00
N TYR A 249 -10.81 -22.22 5.00
CA TYR A 249 -10.82 -23.66 5.28
C TYR A 249 -11.44 -24.51 4.15
N ALA A 250 -12.46 -24.00 3.46
CA ALA A 250 -13.09 -24.73 2.36
C ALA A 250 -12.12 -24.95 1.20
N VAL A 251 -11.22 -23.99 0.95
CA VAL A 251 -10.12 -24.18 0.00
C VAL A 251 -9.15 -25.26 0.48
N LEU A 252 -8.77 -25.27 1.76
CA LEU A 252 -7.95 -26.35 2.31
C LEU A 252 -8.61 -27.71 2.12
N GLN A 253 -9.93 -27.79 2.30
CA GLN A 253 -10.70 -29.02 2.06
C GLN A 253 -10.65 -29.46 0.59
N ASP A 254 -10.78 -28.51 -0.34
CA ASP A 254 -10.72 -28.79 -1.78
C ASP A 254 -9.35 -29.32 -2.25
N ILE A 255 -8.26 -28.93 -1.57
CA ILE A 255 -6.91 -29.43 -1.88
C ILE A 255 -6.53 -30.72 -1.13
N GLY A 256 -7.42 -31.23 -0.27
CA GLY A 256 -7.30 -32.55 0.34
C GLY A 256 -7.16 -32.58 1.86
N TRP A 257 -7.28 -31.46 2.55
CA TRP A 257 -7.35 -31.45 4.03
C TRP A 257 -8.69 -31.97 4.53
N THR A 258 -8.70 -32.66 5.67
CA THR A 258 -9.95 -32.93 6.38
C THR A 258 -10.21 -31.78 7.35
N VAL A 259 -11.35 -31.11 7.20
CA VAL A 259 -11.74 -29.96 8.03
C VAL A 259 -12.94 -30.32 8.90
N ASN A 260 -12.86 -30.05 10.19
CA ASN A 260 -13.95 -30.27 11.12
C ASN A 260 -14.91 -29.07 11.18
N ALA A 261 -16.18 -29.32 10.89
CA ALA A 261 -17.23 -28.30 10.76
C ALA A 261 -17.80 -27.81 12.11
N THR A 262 -17.48 -28.44 13.24
CA THR A 262 -18.04 -28.11 14.56
C THR A 262 -17.27 -27.03 15.33
N ALA A 263 -16.10 -26.62 14.85
CA ALA A 263 -15.30 -25.56 15.46
C ALA A 263 -15.60 -24.20 14.82
N SER A 264 -15.83 -23.17 15.64
CA SER A 264 -16.12 -21.79 15.20
C SER A 264 -14.84 -21.05 14.82
N SER A 265 -14.82 -20.36 13.68
CA SER A 265 -13.79 -19.35 13.39
C SER A 265 -13.86 -18.21 14.41
N PRO A 266 -12.72 -17.64 14.85
CA PRO A 266 -12.75 -16.46 15.70
C PRO A 266 -13.27 -15.25 14.94
N PRO A 267 -13.90 -14.30 15.65
CA PRO A 267 -14.45 -13.09 15.04
C PRO A 267 -13.33 -12.16 14.56
N THR A 268 -13.53 -11.52 13.40
CA THR A 268 -12.78 -10.31 13.02
C THR A 268 -13.05 -9.27 14.10
N THR A 269 -12.00 -8.84 14.78
CA THR A 269 -12.10 -7.82 15.83
C THR A 269 -11.27 -6.61 15.44
N THR A 270 -11.89 -5.45 15.53
CA THR A 270 -11.24 -4.14 15.50
C THR A 270 -11.34 -3.55 16.88
N ALA A 271 -10.25 -3.01 17.42
CA ALA A 271 -10.29 -2.35 18.72
C ALA A 271 -11.33 -1.22 18.69
N PRO A 272 -12.17 -1.06 19.74
CA PRO A 272 -12.96 0.16 19.89
C PRO A 272 -12.03 1.37 19.95
N ILE A 273 -12.48 2.50 19.43
CA ILE A 273 -11.73 3.76 19.44
C ILE A 273 -11.57 4.22 20.89
N VAL A 274 -10.46 3.85 21.53
CA VAL A 274 -10.05 4.42 22.80
C VAL A 274 -8.77 5.20 22.52
N SER A 275 -8.80 6.50 22.77
CA SER A 275 -7.61 7.35 22.76
C SER A 275 -6.55 6.71 23.67
N ALA A 276 -5.42 6.30 23.10
CA ALA A 276 -4.30 5.81 23.88
C ALA A 276 -3.91 6.86 24.95
N PRO A 277 -3.66 6.46 26.20
CA PRO A 277 -3.11 7.37 27.19
C PRO A 277 -1.76 7.89 26.72
N ILE A 278 -1.50 9.17 26.94
CA ILE A 278 -0.20 9.79 26.72
C ILE A 278 0.80 9.09 27.65
N VAL A 279 1.65 8.22 27.09
CA VAL A 279 2.82 7.69 27.80
C VAL A 279 3.90 8.78 27.76
N PRO A 280 4.43 9.25 28.89
CA PRO A 280 5.53 10.21 28.88
C PRO A 280 6.76 9.59 28.21
N ALA A 281 7.40 10.36 27.32
CA ALA A 281 8.64 9.96 26.68
C ALA A 281 9.68 9.54 27.71
N SER A 282 10.30 8.37 27.51
CA SER A 282 11.49 7.97 28.26
C SER A 282 12.67 8.88 27.89
N PRO A 283 13.56 9.22 28.84
CA PRO A 283 14.70 10.10 28.57
C PRO A 283 15.67 9.46 27.56
N PRO A 284 16.37 10.28 26.75
CA PRO A 284 17.16 9.80 25.63
C PRO A 284 18.38 8.99 26.09
N VAL A 285 18.56 7.82 25.50
CA VAL A 285 19.83 7.07 25.55
C VAL A 285 20.81 7.77 24.60
N VAL A 286 21.94 8.24 25.14
CA VAL A 286 23.02 8.86 24.37
C VAL A 286 23.72 7.78 23.56
N SER A 287 23.47 7.74 22.25
CA SER A 287 24.28 7.00 21.28
C SER A 287 25.30 7.95 20.67
N THR A 288 26.59 7.68 20.85
CA THR A 288 27.68 8.42 20.21
C THR A 288 27.88 7.89 18.80
N SER A 289 27.34 8.58 17.80
CA SER A 289 27.60 8.32 16.38
C SER A 289 29.04 8.70 15.98
N PRO A 290 29.72 7.93 15.12
CA PRO A 290 31.01 8.31 14.53
C PRO A 290 30.87 9.54 13.60
N PRO A 291 31.97 10.24 13.28
CA PRO A 291 31.93 11.57 12.68
C PRO A 291 31.33 11.59 11.26
N VAL A 292 30.49 12.60 11.03
CA VAL A 292 29.82 12.94 9.77
C VAL A 292 30.85 13.32 8.70
N VAL A 293 30.80 12.63 7.57
CA VAL A 293 31.45 13.06 6.32
C VAL A 293 30.58 14.16 5.69
N PRO A 294 31.14 15.30 5.24
CA PRO A 294 30.36 16.34 4.56
C PRO A 294 29.65 15.80 3.32
N PRO A 295 28.45 16.28 2.98
CA PRO A 295 27.74 15.83 1.78
C PRO A 295 28.56 16.14 0.52
N THR A 296 28.86 15.10 -0.26
CA THR A 296 29.42 15.23 -1.60
C THR A 296 28.34 15.77 -2.53
N VAL A 297 28.68 16.78 -3.33
CA VAL A 297 27.84 17.30 -4.42
C VAL A 297 27.38 16.13 -5.31
N PRO A 298 26.08 15.93 -5.56
CA PRO A 298 25.60 14.90 -6.48
C PRO A 298 26.22 15.11 -7.87
N PRO A 299 26.57 14.05 -8.62
CA PRO A 299 27.13 14.20 -9.95
C PRO A 299 26.16 14.95 -10.86
N ALA A 300 26.70 15.85 -11.70
CA ALA A 300 25.96 16.46 -12.79
C ALA A 300 25.40 15.37 -13.72
N LEU A 301 24.16 15.54 -14.17
CA LEU A 301 23.47 14.59 -15.06
C LEU A 301 24.21 14.50 -16.42
N PRO A 302 24.20 13.32 -17.08
CA PRO A 302 24.90 13.12 -18.34
C PRO A 302 24.35 14.00 -19.47
N THR A 303 25.24 14.57 -20.26
CA THR A 303 24.94 15.40 -21.44
C THR A 303 24.37 14.54 -22.58
N GLY A 304 23.22 14.96 -23.13
CA GLY A 304 22.50 14.25 -24.21
C GLY A 304 21.01 14.04 -23.95
N GLN A 305 20.40 14.83 -23.06
CA GLN A 305 19.03 14.64 -22.60
C GLN A 305 18.00 15.00 -23.69
N THR A 306 16.89 14.27 -23.72
CA THR A 306 15.71 14.65 -24.52
C THR A 306 15.17 15.95 -23.93
N ALA A 307 14.93 16.96 -24.77
CA ALA A 307 14.32 18.21 -24.32
C ALA A 307 13.02 17.91 -23.55
N ILE A 308 12.86 18.53 -22.38
CA ILE A 308 11.62 18.41 -21.62
C ILE A 308 10.54 19.20 -22.34
N THR A 309 9.41 18.55 -22.58
CA THR A 309 8.29 19.11 -23.32
C THR A 309 7.02 19.00 -22.48
N SER A 310 6.03 19.85 -22.77
CA SER A 310 4.83 19.98 -21.96
C SER A 310 3.97 18.72 -21.88
N ASP A 311 4.16 17.75 -22.77
CA ASP A 311 3.45 16.46 -22.84
C ASP A 311 4.05 15.32 -22.00
N LEU A 312 5.19 15.56 -21.36
CA LEU A 312 5.84 14.53 -20.55
C LEU A 312 5.16 14.39 -19.18
N LEU A 313 5.11 13.16 -18.68
CA LEU A 313 4.71 12.84 -17.32
C LEU A 313 5.94 12.42 -16.52
N ALA A 314 6.12 12.98 -15.32
CA ALA A 314 7.11 12.52 -14.37
C ALA A 314 6.47 11.54 -13.39
N ILE A 315 6.92 10.28 -13.40
CA ILE A 315 6.36 9.21 -12.56
C ILE A 315 7.46 8.66 -11.65
N SER A 316 7.23 8.69 -10.33
CA SER A 316 8.20 8.22 -9.35
C SER A 316 8.10 6.73 -9.06
N LYS A 317 9.26 6.10 -8.87
CA LYS A 317 9.41 4.74 -8.40
C LYS A 317 9.68 4.71 -6.89
N PRO A 318 9.45 3.57 -6.22
CA PRO A 318 9.76 3.38 -4.79
C PRO A 318 11.25 3.54 -4.46
N ASP A 319 12.15 3.37 -5.43
CA ASP A 319 13.61 3.47 -5.26
C ASP A 319 14.14 4.93 -5.30
N GLY A 320 13.22 5.90 -5.18
CA GLY A 320 13.55 7.32 -5.26
C GLY A 320 13.88 7.81 -6.67
N SER A 321 13.76 6.96 -7.69
CA SER A 321 13.94 7.37 -9.07
C SER A 321 12.67 8.01 -9.64
N VAL A 322 12.84 8.94 -10.58
CA VAL A 322 11.75 9.50 -11.38
C VAL A 322 11.99 9.19 -12.85
N GLN A 323 11.05 8.49 -13.48
CA GLN A 323 11.10 8.18 -14.91
C GLN A 323 10.12 9.08 -15.66
N LEU A 324 10.58 9.66 -16.76
CA LEU A 324 9.71 10.41 -17.66
C LEU A 324 9.00 9.46 -18.61
N TYR A 325 7.74 9.75 -18.91
CA TYR A 325 6.90 9.01 -19.84
C TYR A 325 6.25 9.94 -20.87
N ARG A 326 5.98 9.39 -22.05
CA ARG A 326 5.20 10.04 -23.11
C ARG A 326 4.11 9.09 -23.59
N MET A 327 2.92 9.62 -23.87
CA MET A 327 1.89 8.83 -24.55
C MET A 327 2.29 8.57 -26.01
N ASN A 328 2.31 7.30 -26.40
CA ASN A 328 2.62 6.91 -27.77
C ASN A 328 1.37 6.89 -28.66
N ALA A 329 1.54 6.66 -29.96
CA ALA A 329 0.45 6.62 -30.94
C ALA A 329 -0.60 5.50 -30.71
N SER A 330 -0.31 4.54 -29.83
CA SER A 330 -1.23 3.49 -29.39
C SER A 330 -1.90 3.83 -28.05
N ASN A 331 -1.80 5.09 -27.59
CA ASN A 331 -2.34 5.59 -26.33
C ASN A 331 -1.81 4.83 -25.10
N GLN A 332 -0.52 4.49 -25.11
CA GLN A 332 0.17 3.84 -24.00
C GLN A 332 1.35 4.71 -23.55
N LEU A 333 1.63 4.71 -22.25
CA LEU A 333 2.80 5.42 -21.71
C LEU A 333 4.09 4.66 -22.03
N ALA A 334 5.03 5.33 -22.69
CA ALA A 334 6.36 4.81 -23.00
C ALA A 334 7.44 5.65 -22.30
N PRO A 335 8.46 5.02 -21.66
CA PRO A 335 9.50 5.75 -20.98
C PRO A 335 10.36 6.56 -21.97
N VAL A 336 10.77 7.76 -21.55
CA VAL A 336 11.62 8.68 -22.31
C VAL A 336 12.89 8.96 -21.51
N GLY A 337 14.04 8.69 -22.13
CA GLY A 337 15.34 8.91 -21.49
C GLY A 337 15.59 8.02 -20.28
N ALA A 338 16.67 8.31 -19.55
CA ALA A 338 17.03 7.62 -18.32
C ALA A 338 16.23 8.16 -17.12
N ALA A 339 16.07 7.33 -16.10
CA ALA A 339 15.50 7.76 -14.82
C ALA A 339 16.43 8.75 -14.11
N TYR A 340 15.81 9.73 -13.43
CA TYR A 340 16.47 10.70 -12.58
C TYR A 340 16.56 10.16 -11.16
N TYR A 341 17.64 10.49 -10.46
CA TYR A 341 17.82 10.25 -9.02
C TYR A 341 18.06 11.59 -8.32
N PRO A 342 17.01 12.41 -8.10
CA PRO A 342 17.16 13.81 -7.72
C PRO A 342 17.92 14.01 -6.41
N PHE A 343 17.79 13.05 -5.49
CA PHE A 343 18.42 13.09 -4.16
C PHE A 343 19.32 11.87 -3.91
N GLY A 344 19.72 11.16 -4.97
CA GLY A 344 20.39 9.85 -4.87
C GLY A 344 19.39 8.70 -4.72
N ALA A 345 19.90 7.48 -4.57
CA ALA A 345 19.08 6.30 -4.30
C ALA A 345 18.50 6.39 -2.87
N THR A 346 17.18 6.28 -2.75
CA THR A 346 16.43 6.35 -1.49
C THR A 346 15.25 5.38 -1.57
N THR A 347 14.58 5.12 -0.45
CA THR A 347 13.36 4.28 -0.42
C THR A 347 12.07 5.11 -0.43
N THR A 348 12.19 6.43 -0.60
CA THR A 348 11.07 7.35 -0.52
C THR A 348 10.59 7.76 -1.91
N ALA A 349 9.27 7.86 -2.06
CA ALA A 349 8.69 8.36 -3.29
C ALA A 349 9.07 9.83 -3.49
N ILE A 350 9.38 10.19 -4.73
CA ILE A 350 9.58 11.59 -5.12
C ILE A 350 8.26 12.14 -5.64
N ARG A 351 7.92 13.34 -5.23
CA ARG A 351 6.82 14.12 -5.84
C ARG A 351 7.43 15.08 -6.84
N SER A 352 6.78 15.23 -7.98
CA SER A 352 7.30 16.03 -9.07
C SER A 352 6.26 16.99 -9.62
N ALA A 353 6.73 18.07 -10.22
CA ALA A 353 5.96 18.95 -11.09
C ALA A 353 6.81 19.30 -12.31
N ILE A 354 6.16 19.62 -13.43
CA ILE A 354 6.82 20.07 -14.65
C ILE A 354 6.25 21.44 -15.06
N ALA A 355 7.06 22.49 -15.03
CA ALA A 355 6.67 23.85 -15.39
C ALA A 355 7.90 24.71 -15.74
N ASP A 356 7.73 25.73 -16.58
CA ASP A 356 8.81 26.65 -16.97
C ASP A 356 9.07 27.67 -15.85
N VAL A 357 9.97 27.33 -14.91
CA VAL A 357 10.31 28.21 -13.77
C VAL A 357 11.52 29.10 -14.09
N THR A 358 12.25 28.79 -15.16
CA THR A 358 13.39 29.58 -15.66
C THR A 358 12.99 30.66 -16.67
N GLY A 359 11.79 30.56 -17.27
CA GLY A 359 11.23 31.53 -18.22
C GLY A 359 11.82 31.40 -19.63
N ASP A 360 12.40 30.25 -19.96
CA ASP A 360 13.10 30.04 -21.23
C ASP A 360 12.20 29.45 -22.34
N GLY A 361 10.93 29.19 -22.02
CA GLY A 361 9.92 28.58 -22.88
C GLY A 361 9.93 27.05 -22.87
N ASN A 362 10.82 26.40 -22.13
CA ASN A 362 10.88 24.94 -21.95
C ASN A 362 10.52 24.59 -20.51
N PRO A 363 9.64 23.61 -20.28
CA PRO A 363 9.30 23.22 -18.92
C PRO A 363 10.49 22.59 -18.17
N ASP A 364 10.64 22.94 -16.90
CA ASP A 364 11.66 22.42 -15.99
C ASP A 364 11.13 21.28 -15.13
N LEU A 365 12.02 20.46 -14.58
CA LEU A 365 11.68 19.38 -13.65
C LEU A 365 11.87 19.84 -12.21
N ILE A 366 10.83 19.72 -11.42
CA ILE A 366 10.84 20.10 -10.00
C ILE A 366 10.62 18.84 -9.18
N PHE A 367 11.53 18.56 -8.26
CA PHE A 367 11.50 17.36 -7.42
C PHE A 367 11.43 17.73 -5.95
N ALA A 368 10.53 17.06 -5.24
CA ALA A 368 10.34 17.20 -3.81
C ALA A 368 10.36 15.83 -3.14
N ALA A 369 11.15 15.69 -2.08
CA ALA A 369 11.28 14.43 -1.36
C ALA A 369 9.99 14.10 -0.59
N GLY A 370 9.53 12.85 -0.68
CA GLY A 370 8.43 12.33 0.13
C GLY A 370 8.83 12.02 1.59
N PRO A 371 7.87 11.53 2.40
CA PRO A 371 8.09 11.14 3.78
C PRO A 371 9.26 10.16 3.92
N GLY A 372 10.14 10.39 4.91
CA GLY A 372 11.33 9.59 5.19
C GLY A 372 12.66 10.22 4.74
N SER A 373 12.63 11.23 3.85
CA SER A 373 13.86 11.85 3.29
C SER A 373 14.01 13.35 3.55
N GLY A 374 13.29 13.88 4.55
CA GLY A 374 13.44 15.28 4.92
C GLY A 374 12.51 16.22 4.18
N SER A 375 12.95 17.46 3.94
CA SER A 375 12.22 18.49 3.18
C SER A 375 13.01 18.98 1.95
N GLN A 376 13.65 18.05 1.25
CA GLN A 376 14.52 18.39 0.13
C GLN A 376 13.73 18.79 -1.11
N LEU A 377 14.16 19.87 -1.77
CA LEU A 377 13.66 20.38 -3.04
C LEU A 377 14.83 20.56 -4.01
N ARG A 378 14.62 20.21 -5.28
CA ARG A 378 15.59 20.39 -6.38
C ARG A 378 14.87 20.74 -7.67
N VAL A 379 15.43 21.67 -8.44
CA VAL A 379 14.93 22.08 -9.75
C VAL A 379 16.02 21.82 -10.80
N ILE A 380 15.64 21.17 -11.89
CA ILE A 380 16.48 20.90 -13.05
C ILE A 380 15.90 21.61 -14.27
N ASP A 381 16.72 22.45 -14.89
CA ASP A 381 16.40 23.14 -16.14
C ASP A 381 16.12 22.11 -17.25
N GLY A 382 14.95 22.22 -17.88
CA GLY A 382 14.50 21.28 -18.90
C GLY A 382 15.14 21.44 -20.28
N GLN A 383 15.73 22.60 -20.56
CA GLN A 383 16.48 22.90 -21.78
C GLN A 383 17.94 22.44 -21.66
N THR A 384 18.60 22.77 -20.54
CA THR A 384 20.04 22.58 -20.36
C THR A 384 20.40 21.36 -19.52
N GLY A 385 19.48 20.85 -18.70
CA GLY A 385 19.72 19.79 -17.72
C GLY A 385 20.51 20.24 -16.49
N ALA A 386 20.72 21.55 -16.33
CA ALA A 386 21.47 22.13 -15.21
C ALA A 386 20.62 22.24 -13.94
N ASP A 387 21.26 22.17 -12.77
CA ASP A 387 20.61 22.53 -11.51
C ASP A 387 20.30 24.02 -11.45
N VAL A 388 19.05 24.37 -11.13
CA VAL A 388 18.62 25.75 -10.91
C VAL A 388 18.63 26.02 -9.41
N GLY A 389 19.57 26.84 -8.95
CA GLY A 389 19.68 27.24 -7.53
C GLY A 389 20.14 26.14 -6.55
N GLY A 390 20.38 24.92 -7.01
CA GLY A 390 20.85 23.78 -6.21
C GLY A 390 19.78 23.11 -5.35
N THR A 391 20.18 22.05 -4.62
CA THR A 391 19.30 21.33 -3.68
C THR A 391 19.30 21.99 -2.30
N PHE A 392 18.13 22.18 -1.69
CA PHE A 392 18.03 22.68 -0.32
C PHE A 392 16.88 22.03 0.46
N SER A 393 16.93 22.15 1.79
CA SER A 393 15.85 21.73 2.70
C SER A 393 14.97 22.93 3.04
N ALA A 394 13.67 22.84 2.75
CA ALA A 394 12.73 23.95 2.96
C ALA A 394 12.31 24.13 4.43
N PHE A 395 12.40 23.08 5.23
CA PHE A 395 12.07 23.06 6.66
C PHE A 395 13.28 22.62 7.50
N GLU A 396 13.13 22.66 8.82
CA GLU A 396 14.18 22.34 9.78
C GLU A 396 14.81 20.95 9.55
N SER A 397 16.11 20.80 9.86
CA SER A 397 16.88 19.59 9.54
C SER A 397 16.38 18.30 10.20
N GLY A 398 15.60 18.40 11.28
CA GLY A 398 14.99 17.25 11.96
C GLY A 398 13.64 16.83 11.39
N TYR A 399 13.06 17.63 10.47
CA TYR A 399 11.77 17.31 9.87
C TYR A 399 11.94 16.28 8.75
N THR A 400 11.32 15.12 8.89
CA THR A 400 11.39 13.98 7.94
C THR A 400 10.09 13.72 7.19
N GLY A 401 9.10 14.60 7.35
CA GLY A 401 7.74 14.39 6.86
C GLY A 401 7.53 14.50 5.35
N GLY A 402 8.55 14.93 4.59
CA GLY A 402 8.41 15.12 3.15
C GLY A 402 7.66 16.41 2.77
N LEU A 403 7.59 16.64 1.47
CA LEU A 403 6.98 17.81 0.83
C LEU A 403 5.99 17.37 -0.25
N PHE A 404 4.89 18.10 -0.44
CA PHE A 404 4.18 18.14 -1.72
C PHE A 404 4.66 19.34 -2.53
N VAL A 405 4.54 19.25 -3.85
CA VAL A 405 4.96 20.30 -4.78
C VAL A 405 3.95 20.49 -5.91
N ALA A 406 3.73 21.74 -6.29
CA ALA A 406 3.05 22.18 -7.49
C ALA A 406 3.83 23.36 -8.10
N ALA A 407 3.54 23.71 -9.35
CA ALA A 407 4.13 24.89 -9.96
C ALA A 407 3.17 25.59 -10.94
N ALA A 408 3.07 26.91 -10.82
CA ALA A 408 2.28 27.79 -11.68
C ALA A 408 2.71 29.25 -11.46
N ASP A 409 2.45 30.13 -12.43
CA ASP A 409 2.74 31.57 -12.30
C ASP A 409 1.70 32.23 -11.36
N VAL A 410 2.07 32.43 -10.09
CA VAL A 410 1.16 33.04 -9.10
C VAL A 410 1.42 34.54 -8.95
N ASP A 411 2.63 35.01 -9.25
CA ASP A 411 3.01 36.42 -9.16
C ASP A 411 2.89 37.21 -10.48
N GLY A 412 2.50 36.53 -11.56
CA GLY A 412 2.15 37.06 -12.87
C GLY A 412 3.33 37.64 -13.62
N ASP A 413 4.54 37.15 -13.35
CA ASP A 413 5.77 37.62 -13.98
C ASP A 413 6.13 36.85 -15.28
N GLY A 414 5.33 35.82 -15.62
CA GLY A 414 5.52 34.96 -16.79
C GLY A 414 6.39 33.73 -16.54
N HIS A 415 6.92 33.54 -15.32
CA HIS A 415 7.63 32.34 -14.89
C HIS A 415 6.72 31.55 -13.96
N ALA A 416 6.78 30.22 -14.02
CA ALA A 416 6.13 29.42 -13.00
C ALA A 416 6.85 29.56 -11.64
N ASP A 417 6.07 29.70 -10.57
CA ASP A 417 6.56 29.66 -9.20
C ASP A 417 6.46 28.25 -8.63
N VAL A 418 7.41 27.87 -7.77
CA VAL A 418 7.40 26.58 -7.07
C VAL A 418 6.66 26.72 -5.74
N ILE A 419 5.61 25.92 -5.57
CA ILE A 419 4.74 25.93 -4.40
C ILE A 419 4.90 24.62 -3.65
N ILE A 420 5.22 24.69 -2.36
CA ILE A 420 5.38 23.50 -1.52
C ILE A 420 4.54 23.56 -0.25
N THR A 421 4.23 22.38 0.26
CA THR A 421 3.62 22.16 1.57
C THR A 421 4.33 21.01 2.28
N PRO A 422 4.48 21.05 3.62
CA PRO A 422 4.97 19.88 4.35
C PRO A 422 3.86 18.82 4.43
N ASP A 423 4.25 17.55 4.42
CA ASP A 423 3.35 16.40 4.55
C ASP A 423 3.35 15.83 5.99
N GLN A 424 3.76 14.58 6.21
CA GLN A 424 3.50 13.87 7.46
C GLN A 424 4.15 14.54 8.68
N GLY A 425 3.36 14.86 9.71
CA GLY A 425 3.85 15.57 10.90
C GLY A 425 4.06 17.08 10.69
N GLY A 426 3.89 17.58 9.47
CA GLY A 426 3.96 19.00 9.12
C GLY A 426 2.67 19.77 9.40
N GLY A 427 2.77 21.09 9.54
CA GLY A 427 1.58 21.95 9.64
C GLY A 427 0.88 22.18 8.29
N GLY A 428 -0.28 22.84 8.30
CA GLY A 428 -0.97 23.27 7.08
C GLY A 428 -0.32 24.47 6.38
N ARG A 429 1.01 24.51 6.29
CA ARG A 429 1.81 25.66 5.82
C ARG A 429 2.06 25.58 4.32
N VAL A 430 2.03 26.72 3.64
CA VAL A 430 2.35 26.88 2.21
C VAL A 430 3.56 27.81 2.08
N MET A 431 4.53 27.42 1.25
CA MET A 431 5.64 28.27 0.85
C MET A 431 5.71 28.36 -0.66
N VAL A 432 5.97 29.56 -1.17
CA VAL A 432 6.06 29.82 -2.61
C VAL A 432 7.44 30.43 -2.91
N PHE A 433 8.09 29.91 -3.94
CA PHE A 433 9.41 30.35 -4.39
C PHE A 433 9.38 30.75 -5.87
N SER A 434 9.85 31.95 -6.16
CA SER A 434 10.18 32.35 -7.54
C SER A 434 11.61 31.92 -7.86
N TYR A 435 11.83 31.47 -9.10
CA TYR A 435 13.13 31.10 -9.65
C TYR A 435 13.60 32.06 -10.77
N ALA A 436 12.87 33.16 -11.02
CA ALA A 436 13.18 34.11 -12.10
C ALA A 436 14.60 34.73 -12.04
N SER A 437 15.25 34.69 -10.87
CA SER A 437 16.66 35.11 -10.70
C SER A 437 17.71 33.97 -10.84
N GLY A 438 17.30 32.77 -11.26
CA GLY A 438 18.15 31.57 -11.34
C GLY A 438 18.44 30.90 -9.99
N ALA A 439 17.75 31.33 -8.92
CA ALA A 439 17.87 30.79 -7.57
C ALA A 439 16.54 30.99 -6.81
N PRO A 440 16.21 30.11 -5.84
CA PRO A 440 14.94 30.19 -5.11
C PRO A 440 14.87 31.44 -4.24
N LYS A 441 13.79 32.20 -4.41
CA LYS A 441 13.44 33.33 -3.54
C LYS A 441 12.03 33.11 -2.99
N THR A 442 11.89 33.05 -1.66
CA THR A 442 10.56 32.99 -1.06
C THR A 442 9.77 34.27 -1.36
N ILE A 443 8.60 34.11 -1.99
CA ILE A 443 7.68 35.20 -2.32
C ILE A 443 6.37 35.13 -1.52
N ALA A 444 6.03 33.97 -0.95
CA ALA A 444 4.93 33.85 0.01
C ALA A 444 5.19 32.74 1.05
N ASN A 445 4.62 32.93 2.24
CA ASN A 445 4.73 31.98 3.37
C ASN A 445 3.56 32.17 4.34
N PHE A 446 2.61 31.25 4.35
CA PHE A 446 1.36 31.39 5.10
C PHE A 446 0.76 30.03 5.52
N PHE A 447 -0.30 30.05 6.33
CA PHE A 447 -1.06 28.85 6.67
C PHE A 447 -2.22 28.68 5.68
N GLY A 448 -2.18 27.61 4.89
CA GLY A 448 -3.26 27.22 3.99
C GLY A 448 -4.43 26.56 4.71
N ILE A 449 -4.13 25.73 5.72
CA ILE A 449 -5.13 25.23 6.68
C ILE A 449 -4.92 25.98 7.99
N ASP A 450 -5.91 26.82 8.32
CA ASP A 450 -5.88 27.67 9.51
C ASP A 450 -6.22 26.87 10.78
N ASP A 451 -5.26 26.04 11.18
CA ASP A 451 -5.22 25.35 12.47
C ASP A 451 -3.74 25.21 12.91
N PRO A 452 -3.28 25.99 13.90
CA PRO A 452 -1.89 25.97 14.32
C PRO A 452 -1.47 24.66 15.01
N ASN A 453 -2.41 23.82 15.42
CA ASN A 453 -2.14 22.52 16.06
C ASN A 453 -2.24 21.34 15.08
N PHE A 454 -2.80 21.56 13.90
CA PHE A 454 -2.88 20.52 12.88
C PHE A 454 -1.49 20.11 12.40
N ARG A 455 -1.18 18.81 12.45
CA ARG A 455 0.12 18.23 12.05
C ARG A 455 -0.01 17.14 10.98
N GLY A 456 -1.08 17.22 10.20
CA GLY A 456 -1.36 16.28 9.11
C GLY A 456 -0.67 16.59 7.80
N GLY A 457 0.00 17.73 7.70
CA GLY A 457 0.50 18.30 6.46
C GLY A 457 -0.60 18.84 5.55
N ALA A 458 -0.19 19.24 4.36
CA ALA A 458 -1.09 19.65 3.30
C ALA A 458 -0.60 19.16 1.94
N ARG A 459 -1.54 19.12 0.99
CA ARG A 459 -1.29 18.87 -0.44
C ARG A 459 -1.71 20.10 -1.22
N VAL A 460 -1.02 20.36 -2.32
CA VAL A 460 -1.16 21.62 -3.05
C VAL A 460 -1.29 21.39 -4.55
N ALA A 461 -2.11 22.22 -5.19
CA ALA A 461 -2.20 22.40 -6.63
C ALA A 461 -2.37 23.89 -6.94
N ALA A 462 -2.09 24.31 -8.18
CA ALA A 462 -2.30 25.69 -8.60
C ALA A 462 -2.73 25.78 -10.06
N ALA A 463 -3.71 26.63 -10.34
CA ALA A 463 -4.23 26.96 -11.66
C ALA A 463 -5.14 28.20 -11.56
N ASP A 464 -5.44 28.87 -12.67
CA ASP A 464 -6.33 30.04 -12.69
C ASP A 464 -7.81 29.61 -12.59
N ILE A 465 -8.37 29.53 -11.37
CA ILE A 465 -9.73 29.02 -11.12
C ILE A 465 -10.77 30.11 -11.36
N ASN A 466 -10.40 31.37 -11.15
CA ASN A 466 -11.32 32.49 -11.25
C ASN A 466 -11.31 33.17 -12.64
N GLY A 467 -10.30 32.91 -13.48
CA GLY A 467 -10.12 33.43 -14.84
C GLY A 467 -9.51 34.84 -14.88
N ASP A 468 -8.70 35.23 -13.89
CA ASP A 468 -8.09 36.56 -13.80
C ASP A 468 -6.68 36.64 -14.42
N GLY A 469 -6.16 35.51 -14.90
CA GLY A 469 -4.85 35.38 -15.53
C GLY A 469 -3.71 35.08 -14.55
N ARG A 470 -3.99 34.84 -13.27
CA ARG A 470 -3.00 34.39 -12.27
C ARG A 470 -3.42 33.05 -11.68
N ALA A 471 -2.46 32.19 -11.40
CA ALA A 471 -2.78 30.92 -10.77
C ALA A 471 -3.22 31.10 -9.32
N ASP A 472 -4.38 30.55 -8.97
CA ASP A 472 -4.87 30.40 -7.61
C ASP A 472 -4.23 29.18 -6.94
N ILE A 473 -4.09 29.19 -5.62
CA ILE A 473 -3.50 28.07 -4.85
C ILE A 473 -4.58 27.27 -4.12
N VAL A 474 -4.71 26.00 -4.45
CA VAL A 474 -5.60 25.05 -3.77
C VAL A 474 -4.82 24.25 -2.73
N VAL A 475 -5.29 24.25 -1.50
CA VAL A 475 -4.67 23.56 -0.37
C VAL A 475 -5.65 22.55 0.21
N GLY A 476 -5.26 21.27 0.21
CA GLY A 476 -6.00 20.17 0.82
C GLY A 476 -5.34 19.74 2.11
N ALA A 477 -6.13 19.52 3.14
CA ALA A 477 -5.60 18.99 4.39
C ALA A 477 -5.08 17.55 4.18
N GLY A 478 -3.96 17.24 4.84
CA GLY A 478 -3.35 15.92 4.82
C GLY A 478 -3.92 14.95 5.86
N PHE A 479 -3.06 14.14 6.47
CA PHE A 479 -3.44 13.10 7.43
C PHE A 479 -4.23 13.65 8.63
N GLY A 480 -5.39 13.08 8.93
CA GLY A 480 -6.26 13.51 10.03
C GLY A 480 -7.05 14.79 9.76
N GLY A 481 -6.85 15.47 8.63
CA GLY A 481 -7.53 16.73 8.30
C GLY A 481 -8.90 16.56 7.64
N GLY A 482 -9.27 15.33 7.28
CA GLY A 482 -10.42 15.06 6.43
C GLY A 482 -10.30 15.72 5.06
N PRO A 483 -11.36 15.69 4.22
CA PRO A 483 -11.29 16.25 2.87
C PRO A 483 -11.42 17.78 2.83
N ARG A 484 -10.83 18.49 3.79
CA ARG A 484 -10.91 19.95 3.91
C ARG A 484 -10.07 20.62 2.82
N VAL A 485 -10.65 21.63 2.18
CA VAL A 485 -10.04 22.41 1.10
C VAL A 485 -10.09 23.90 1.46
N ALA A 486 -9.00 24.60 1.19
CA ALA A 486 -8.93 26.05 1.15
C ALA A 486 -8.36 26.49 -0.20
N ILE A 487 -8.87 27.57 -0.78
CA ILE A 487 -8.40 28.10 -2.07
C ILE A 487 -8.02 29.56 -1.88
N PHE A 488 -6.82 29.93 -2.29
CA PHE A 488 -6.26 31.26 -2.14
C PHE A 488 -6.15 31.95 -3.49
N ASP A 489 -6.56 33.21 -3.52
CA ASP A 489 -6.54 34.09 -4.68
C ASP A 489 -5.09 34.44 -5.05
N GLY A 490 -4.68 34.02 -6.25
CA GLY A 490 -3.33 34.23 -6.79
C GLY A 490 -2.92 35.71 -6.82
N SER A 491 -3.86 36.61 -7.11
CA SER A 491 -3.61 38.06 -7.15
C SER A 491 -3.20 38.67 -5.80
N THR A 492 -3.42 37.94 -4.71
CA THR A 492 -3.17 38.45 -3.34
C THR A 492 -2.13 37.66 -2.57
N VAL A 493 -1.76 36.45 -3.00
CA VAL A 493 -0.95 35.51 -2.21
C VAL A 493 0.44 36.05 -1.83
N THR A 494 1.05 36.86 -2.69
CA THR A 494 2.39 37.44 -2.46
C THR A 494 2.39 38.70 -1.59
N THR A 495 1.21 39.25 -1.27
CA THR A 495 1.07 40.49 -0.48
C THR A 495 0.26 40.26 0.80
N SER A 496 -0.96 39.78 0.67
CA SER A 496 -1.87 39.49 1.76
C SER A 496 -2.79 38.33 1.31
N PRO A 497 -2.42 37.08 1.59
CA PRO A 497 -3.18 35.91 1.15
C PRO A 497 -4.65 36.00 1.54
N LYS A 498 -5.54 35.98 0.55
CA LYS A 498 -6.99 35.91 0.74
C LYS A 498 -7.54 34.63 0.17
N LYS A 499 -8.59 34.13 0.79
CA LYS A 499 -9.32 32.99 0.27
C LYS A 499 -10.24 33.44 -0.86
N LEU A 500 -10.20 32.71 -1.97
CA LEU A 500 -11.10 32.91 -3.11
C LEU A 500 -12.53 32.51 -2.74
N VAL A 501 -12.67 31.45 -1.95
CA VAL A 501 -13.93 30.95 -1.40
C VAL A 501 -13.74 30.48 0.05
N ASN A 502 -14.81 30.39 0.82
CA ASN A 502 -14.75 29.78 2.16
C ASN A 502 -14.30 28.33 2.08
N ASP A 503 -13.64 27.84 3.13
CA ASP A 503 -13.25 26.44 3.23
C ASP A 503 -14.46 25.52 3.10
N PHE A 504 -14.27 24.40 2.41
CA PHE A 504 -15.29 23.40 2.19
C PHE A 504 -14.68 22.00 2.24
N PHE A 505 -15.53 20.98 2.11
CA PHE A 505 -15.09 19.59 2.01
C PHE A 505 -15.26 19.09 0.57
N ALA A 506 -14.22 18.47 0.03
CA ALA A 506 -14.16 17.97 -1.35
C ALA A 506 -15.18 16.85 -1.63
N PHE A 507 -15.59 16.10 -0.61
CA PHE A 507 -16.56 15.01 -0.72
C PHE A 507 -17.73 15.21 0.23
N SER A 508 -18.88 14.66 -0.15
CA SER A 508 -20.12 14.66 0.63
C SER A 508 -20.53 13.23 1.02
N GLY A 509 -21.52 13.11 1.91
CA GLY A 509 -22.08 11.80 2.29
C GLY A 509 -21.12 10.95 3.14
N PRO A 510 -21.11 9.61 2.96
CA PRO A 510 -20.27 8.71 3.76
C PRO A 510 -18.78 9.03 3.71
N ASP A 511 -18.27 9.54 2.59
CA ASP A 511 -16.86 9.90 2.44
C ASP A 511 -16.48 11.11 3.29
N LEU A 512 -17.41 12.04 3.51
CA LEU A 512 -17.20 13.15 4.45
C LEU A 512 -16.99 12.63 5.89
N ALA A 513 -17.62 11.51 6.25
CA ALA A 513 -17.51 10.89 7.57
C ALA A 513 -16.38 9.84 7.66
N GLY A 514 -16.04 9.18 6.56
CA GLY A 514 -15.07 8.07 6.52
C GLY A 514 -13.67 8.50 6.12
N LEU A 515 -13.53 9.49 5.23
CA LEU A 515 -12.23 9.95 4.78
C LEU A 515 -11.61 10.89 5.81
N ARG A 516 -10.52 10.43 6.43
CA ARG A 516 -9.82 11.20 7.47
C ARG A 516 -8.40 11.56 7.09
N ASN A 517 -7.77 10.88 6.14
CA ASN A 517 -6.36 11.11 5.79
C ASN A 517 -6.16 12.09 4.64
N GLY A 518 -7.12 13.00 4.47
CA GLY A 518 -7.04 14.06 3.49
C GLY A 518 -7.45 13.62 2.08
N ILE A 519 -7.03 14.41 1.12
CA ILE A 519 -7.28 14.24 -0.32
C ILE A 519 -6.02 14.53 -1.11
N TYR A 520 -5.93 14.03 -2.33
CA TYR A 520 -5.00 14.54 -3.34
C TYR A 520 -5.72 15.53 -4.25
N ILE A 521 -4.98 16.49 -4.82
CA ILE A 521 -5.54 17.60 -5.58
C ILE A 521 -4.76 17.80 -6.87
N ALA A 522 -5.48 18.09 -7.94
CA ALA A 522 -4.95 18.73 -9.15
C ALA A 522 -5.90 19.86 -9.59
N ALA A 523 -5.44 20.73 -10.48
CA ALA A 523 -6.26 21.79 -11.05
C ALA A 523 -5.85 22.06 -12.51
N GLY A 524 -6.81 22.43 -13.35
CA GLY A 524 -6.58 22.79 -14.75
C GLY A 524 -7.89 22.89 -15.53
N ASP A 525 -7.89 23.66 -16.62
CA ASP A 525 -9.05 23.87 -17.50
C ASP A 525 -9.31 22.63 -18.37
N LEU A 526 -10.17 21.74 -17.88
CA LEU A 526 -10.51 20.46 -18.52
C LEU A 526 -11.66 20.61 -19.52
N ASN A 527 -12.53 21.60 -19.32
CA ASN A 527 -13.71 21.83 -20.15
C ASN A 527 -13.50 22.90 -21.25
N GLY A 528 -12.40 23.65 -21.20
CA GLY A 528 -11.99 24.66 -22.17
C GLY A 528 -12.73 25.99 -22.05
N ASP A 529 -13.26 26.34 -20.88
CA ASP A 529 -14.00 27.58 -20.65
C ASP A 529 -13.11 28.77 -20.23
N GLY A 530 -11.81 28.53 -20.09
CA GLY A 530 -10.82 29.52 -19.66
C GLY A 530 -10.69 29.66 -18.15
N LYS A 531 -11.34 28.80 -17.36
CA LYS A 531 -11.19 28.70 -15.91
C LYS A 531 -10.84 27.28 -15.53
N ALA A 532 -9.94 27.14 -14.55
CA ALA A 532 -9.49 25.84 -14.13
C ALA A 532 -10.54 25.12 -13.28
N GLU A 533 -10.77 23.85 -13.59
CA GLU A 533 -11.43 22.91 -12.71
C GLU A 533 -10.55 22.56 -11.50
N VAL A 534 -11.18 22.15 -10.41
CA VAL A 534 -10.49 21.58 -9.25
C VAL A 534 -10.83 20.09 -9.13
N ILE A 535 -9.79 19.26 -9.13
CA ILE A 535 -9.89 17.80 -9.14
C ILE A 535 -9.45 17.24 -7.80
N PHE A 536 -10.28 16.39 -7.21
CA PHE A 536 -10.01 15.74 -5.94
C PHE A 536 -9.90 14.23 -6.10
N GLY A 537 -8.83 13.67 -5.54
CA GLY A 537 -8.65 12.24 -5.34
C GLY A 537 -8.81 11.86 -3.87
N GLY A 538 -9.46 10.73 -3.60
CA GLY A 538 -9.51 10.17 -2.25
C GLY A 538 -8.09 9.98 -1.68
N GLY A 539 -7.86 10.44 -0.45
CA GLY A 539 -6.59 10.20 0.26
C GLY A 539 -6.49 8.77 0.82
N PRO A 540 -5.41 8.45 1.55
CA PRO A 540 -5.16 7.12 2.11
C PRO A 540 -6.33 6.58 2.97
N GLY A 541 -6.71 5.33 2.76
CA GLY A 541 -7.90 4.72 3.39
C GLY A 541 -9.23 5.06 2.71
N GLY A 542 -9.23 5.96 1.72
CA GLY A 542 -10.37 6.28 0.86
C GLY A 542 -10.37 5.45 -0.43
N GLY A 543 -11.54 5.34 -1.06
CA GLY A 543 -11.63 4.75 -2.40
C GLY A 543 -10.84 5.53 -3.45
N PRO A 544 -10.54 4.93 -4.62
CA PRO A 544 -9.91 5.62 -5.75
C PRO A 544 -10.91 6.55 -6.46
N ARG A 545 -11.63 7.35 -5.67
CA ARG A 545 -12.68 8.26 -6.09
C ARG A 545 -12.06 9.54 -6.62
N VAL A 546 -12.50 9.93 -7.79
CA VAL A 546 -12.17 11.20 -8.44
C VAL A 546 -13.43 12.05 -8.52
N THR A 547 -13.34 13.29 -8.03
CA THR A 547 -14.39 14.32 -8.20
C THR A 547 -13.78 15.52 -8.91
N VAL A 548 -14.48 16.02 -9.94
CA VAL A 548 -14.08 17.22 -10.69
C VAL A 548 -15.11 18.31 -10.45
N LEU A 549 -14.68 19.46 -9.94
CA LEU A 549 -15.53 20.64 -9.74
C LEU A 549 -15.25 21.70 -10.80
N ASP A 550 -16.31 22.20 -11.41
CA ASP A 550 -16.30 23.35 -12.31
C ASP A 550 -15.79 24.61 -11.59
N GLY A 551 -14.74 25.25 -12.13
CA GLY A 551 -14.11 26.41 -11.51
C GLY A 551 -15.05 27.60 -11.38
N ALA A 552 -15.81 27.91 -12.46
CA ALA A 552 -16.76 29.01 -12.47
C ALA A 552 -17.86 28.85 -11.41
N THR A 553 -18.43 27.64 -11.30
CA THR A 553 -19.45 27.29 -10.32
C THR A 553 -18.87 27.29 -8.90
N LEU A 554 -17.64 26.81 -8.73
CA LEU A 554 -16.96 26.79 -7.43
C LEU A 554 -16.78 28.20 -6.87
N VAL A 555 -16.29 29.15 -7.68
CA VAL A 555 -16.13 30.56 -7.27
C VAL A 555 -17.47 31.21 -6.96
N ALA A 556 -18.50 30.94 -7.77
CA ALA A 556 -19.82 31.53 -7.57
C ALA A 556 -20.59 30.93 -6.38
N ASN A 557 -20.50 29.61 -6.18
CA ASN A 557 -21.22 28.87 -5.15
C ASN A 557 -20.56 27.50 -4.87
N PRO A 558 -19.63 27.43 -3.88
CA PRO A 558 -18.92 26.20 -3.55
C PRO A 558 -19.84 25.04 -3.15
N THR A 559 -20.96 25.34 -2.49
CA THR A 559 -21.92 24.30 -2.08
C THR A 559 -22.61 23.68 -3.30
N ALA A 560 -22.95 24.49 -4.30
CA ALA A 560 -23.54 23.99 -5.54
C ALA A 560 -22.54 23.17 -6.36
N ALA A 561 -21.27 23.61 -6.43
CA ALA A 561 -20.21 22.87 -7.12
C ALA A 561 -20.01 21.48 -6.52
N VAL A 562 -19.88 21.37 -5.18
CA VAL A 562 -19.72 20.06 -4.50
C VAL A 562 -20.97 19.18 -4.66
N ALA A 563 -22.16 19.77 -4.67
CA ALA A 563 -23.41 19.02 -4.84
C ALA A 563 -23.61 18.52 -6.28
N ASN A 564 -23.08 19.23 -7.27
CA ASN A 564 -23.24 18.93 -8.69
C ASN A 564 -21.86 18.99 -9.40
N PRO A 565 -20.96 18.05 -9.10
CA PRO A 565 -19.65 18.01 -9.74
C PRO A 565 -19.78 17.72 -11.24
N LEU A 566 -18.80 18.18 -12.03
CA LEU A 566 -18.67 17.84 -13.45
C LEU A 566 -18.51 16.34 -13.65
N ALA A 567 -17.68 15.71 -12.82
CA ALA A 567 -17.49 14.26 -12.79
C ALA A 567 -17.33 13.75 -11.37
N ASN A 568 -17.79 12.52 -11.13
CA ASN A 568 -17.64 11.82 -9.87
C ASN A 568 -17.67 10.30 -10.11
N PHE A 569 -16.51 9.66 -10.03
CA PHE A 569 -16.34 8.26 -10.43
C PHE A 569 -15.20 7.59 -9.65
N PHE A 570 -15.10 6.27 -9.74
CA PHE A 570 -13.92 5.53 -9.28
C PHE A 570 -13.00 5.27 -10.47
N ALA A 571 -11.75 5.74 -10.37
CA ALA A 571 -10.76 5.56 -11.43
C ALA A 571 -10.21 4.13 -11.49
N PHE A 572 -10.22 3.44 -10.36
CA PHE A 572 -9.80 2.05 -10.22
C PHE A 572 -10.92 1.25 -9.53
N ASP A 573 -10.63 0.07 -9.00
CA ASP A 573 -11.64 -0.74 -8.33
C ASP A 573 -12.21 0.02 -7.12
N ALA A 574 -13.54 0.20 -7.08
CA ALA A 574 -14.21 0.94 -6.04
C ALA A 574 -14.04 0.32 -4.63
N GLY A 575 -13.61 -0.93 -4.53
CA GLY A 575 -13.24 -1.64 -3.30
C GLY A 575 -11.85 -1.28 -2.76
N GLU A 576 -10.96 -0.76 -3.59
CA GLU A 576 -9.61 -0.36 -3.16
C GLU A 576 -9.66 0.79 -2.15
N ARG A 577 -8.69 0.86 -1.24
CA ARG A 577 -8.62 1.91 -0.21
C ARG A 577 -7.29 2.66 -0.18
N GLY A 578 -6.48 2.53 -1.22
CA GLY A 578 -5.21 3.25 -1.36
C GLY A 578 -5.38 4.72 -1.75
N GLY A 579 -6.60 5.18 -2.05
CA GLY A 579 -6.86 6.49 -2.63
C GLY A 579 -6.52 6.57 -4.12
N VAL A 580 -6.43 7.79 -4.64
CA VAL A 580 -6.04 8.07 -6.04
C VAL A 580 -5.37 9.44 -6.14
N ARG A 581 -4.33 9.54 -6.98
CA ARG A 581 -3.51 10.76 -7.14
C ARG A 581 -3.79 11.37 -8.52
N PRO A 582 -4.58 12.45 -8.63
CA PRO A 582 -4.83 13.12 -9.89
C PRO A 582 -3.67 14.05 -10.29
N ALA A 583 -3.51 14.24 -11.59
CA ALA A 583 -2.66 15.23 -12.25
C ALA A 583 -3.36 15.70 -13.54
N VAL A 584 -3.01 16.89 -14.04
CA VAL A 584 -3.61 17.45 -15.26
C VAL A 584 -2.52 17.93 -16.19
N ARG A 585 -2.56 17.51 -17.46
CA ARG A 585 -1.59 17.87 -18.51
C ARG A 585 -2.12 17.49 -19.89
N ASP A 586 -1.76 18.24 -20.92
CA ASP A 586 -1.99 17.87 -22.33
C ASP A 586 -0.95 16.81 -22.73
N VAL A 587 -1.32 15.53 -22.66
CA VAL A 587 -0.38 14.42 -22.90
C VAL A 587 -0.44 13.88 -24.32
N ASP A 588 -1.51 14.19 -25.07
CA ASP A 588 -1.68 13.78 -26.47
C ASP A 588 -1.42 14.90 -27.50
N LYS A 589 -1.13 16.12 -27.03
CA LYS A 589 -0.79 17.31 -27.81
C LYS A 589 -1.93 17.83 -28.67
N ASP A 590 -3.18 17.63 -28.24
CA ASP A 590 -4.33 18.18 -28.92
C ASP A 590 -4.62 19.66 -28.54
N GLY A 591 -3.85 20.20 -27.58
CA GLY A 591 -4.00 21.56 -27.08
C GLY A 591 -5.04 21.70 -25.96
N LYS A 592 -5.56 20.58 -25.44
CA LYS A 592 -6.48 20.52 -24.30
C LYS A 592 -5.83 19.72 -23.18
N LEU A 593 -6.22 20.04 -21.95
CA LEU A 593 -5.70 19.33 -20.80
C LEU A 593 -6.43 17.99 -20.61
N ASP A 594 -5.64 16.96 -20.30
CA ASP A 594 -6.13 15.63 -19.96
C ASP A 594 -6.05 15.40 -18.45
N LEU A 595 -6.93 14.54 -17.93
CA LEU A 595 -6.84 14.07 -16.55
C LEU A 595 -6.02 12.79 -16.50
N ILE A 596 -4.99 12.77 -15.66
CA ILE A 596 -4.17 11.60 -15.36
C ILE A 596 -4.39 11.20 -13.90
N VAL A 597 -4.50 9.91 -13.63
CA VAL A 597 -4.65 9.41 -12.25
C VAL A 597 -3.71 8.24 -11.99
N GLY A 598 -2.93 8.36 -10.93
CA GLY A 598 -2.08 7.31 -10.39
C GLY A 598 -2.78 6.50 -9.30
N SER A 599 -2.48 5.21 -9.24
CA SER A 599 -3.01 4.30 -8.23
C SER A 599 -2.63 4.69 -6.80
N GLY A 600 -3.47 4.21 -5.88
CA GLY A 600 -3.38 4.39 -4.44
C GLY A 600 -2.19 3.71 -3.77
N GLU A 601 -2.02 3.97 -2.48
CA GLU A 601 -1.06 3.25 -1.63
C GLU A 601 -1.28 1.73 -1.68
N ARG A 602 -0.19 0.97 -1.73
CA ARG A 602 -0.15 -0.51 -1.67
C ARG A 602 -0.91 -1.19 -2.81
N LEU A 603 -1.07 -0.47 -3.92
CA LEU A 603 -1.60 -1.03 -5.16
C LEU A 603 -0.48 -1.12 -6.20
N PRO A 604 -0.64 -2.00 -7.20
CA PRO A 604 0.24 -2.01 -8.36
C PRO A 604 0.36 -0.63 -8.99
N ALA A 605 1.55 -0.33 -9.52
CA ALA A 605 1.83 0.88 -10.28
C ALA A 605 0.93 0.99 -11.51
N ALA A 606 -0.20 1.70 -11.39
CA ALA A 606 -1.15 1.85 -12.48
C ALA A 606 -1.47 3.33 -12.69
N VAL A 607 -1.57 3.69 -13.97
CA VAL A 607 -1.94 5.02 -14.42
C VAL A 607 -3.09 4.91 -15.40
N ARG A 608 -4.09 5.78 -15.23
CA ARG A 608 -5.13 6.00 -16.24
C ARG A 608 -5.08 7.42 -16.78
N VAL A 609 -5.24 7.55 -18.08
CA VAL A 609 -5.33 8.84 -18.78
C VAL A 609 -6.72 8.99 -19.39
N TYR A 610 -7.41 10.06 -19.04
CA TYR A 610 -8.71 10.46 -19.59
C TYR A 610 -8.49 11.66 -20.49
N THR A 611 -8.39 11.41 -21.80
CA THR A 611 -8.14 12.49 -22.77
C THR A 611 -9.39 13.32 -23.01
N ALA A 612 -9.24 14.58 -23.41
CA ALA A 612 -10.35 15.43 -23.82
C ALA A 612 -11.14 14.85 -25.01
N ALA A 613 -10.49 14.07 -25.89
CA ALA A 613 -11.15 13.38 -27.00
C ALA A 613 -12.07 12.22 -26.55
N THR A 614 -11.76 11.56 -25.44
CA THR A 614 -12.50 10.39 -24.94
C THR A 614 -13.45 10.71 -23.79
N THR A 615 -13.46 11.96 -23.32
CA THR A 615 -14.10 12.34 -22.07
C THR A 615 -15.00 13.53 -22.26
N SER A 616 -16.25 13.39 -21.83
CA SER A 616 -17.15 14.52 -21.64
C SER A 616 -17.29 14.77 -20.15
N TRP A 617 -16.90 15.97 -19.71
CA TRP A 617 -16.95 16.38 -18.30
C TRP A 617 -18.36 16.82 -17.85
N THR A 618 -19.41 16.52 -18.61
CA THR A 618 -20.79 16.89 -18.25
C THR A 618 -21.54 15.73 -17.59
N GLY A 619 -21.45 15.63 -16.26
CA GLY A 619 -22.45 14.97 -15.41
C GLY A 619 -22.48 13.44 -15.41
N GLY A 620 -21.37 12.76 -15.73
CA GLY A 620 -21.32 11.29 -15.80
C GLY A 620 -19.95 10.69 -15.51
N GLN A 621 -19.89 9.35 -15.43
CA GLN A 621 -18.64 8.60 -15.41
C GLN A 621 -17.94 8.79 -16.77
N PRO A 622 -16.67 9.24 -16.81
CA PRO A 622 -15.93 9.34 -18.06
C PRO A 622 -15.75 7.94 -18.69
N GLY A 623 -15.36 7.87 -19.95
CA GLY A 623 -14.94 6.60 -20.56
C GLY A 623 -13.83 5.92 -19.74
N ALA A 624 -13.51 4.66 -20.02
CA ALA A 624 -12.60 3.87 -19.18
C ALA A 624 -11.18 4.47 -19.01
N GLY A 625 -10.79 5.44 -19.85
CA GLY A 625 -9.44 5.99 -19.90
C GLY A 625 -8.44 4.97 -20.48
N TYR A 626 -7.29 5.47 -20.91
CA TYR A 626 -6.18 4.63 -21.33
C TYR A 626 -5.41 4.15 -20.11
N TYR A 627 -5.33 2.84 -19.94
CA TYR A 627 -4.66 2.20 -18.82
C TYR A 627 -3.20 1.87 -19.18
N SER A 628 -2.28 2.08 -18.25
CA SER A 628 -0.87 1.75 -18.38
C SER A 628 -0.27 1.36 -17.04
N GLU A 629 0.72 0.45 -17.07
CA GLU A 629 1.46 -0.03 -15.91
C GLU A 629 2.94 0.35 -16.08
N PRO A 630 3.34 1.59 -15.74
CA PRO A 630 4.64 2.12 -16.10
C PRO A 630 5.82 1.33 -15.52
N PHE A 631 5.61 0.60 -14.42
CA PHE A 631 6.62 -0.22 -13.74
C PHE A 631 6.23 -1.70 -13.65
N GLY A 632 5.22 -2.15 -14.42
CA GLY A 632 4.63 -3.48 -14.24
C GLY A 632 3.88 -3.62 -12.91
N TYR A 633 3.66 -4.86 -12.46
CA TYR A 633 2.84 -5.20 -11.29
C TYR A 633 3.51 -4.96 -9.92
N THR A 634 4.46 -4.05 -9.81
CA THR A 634 5.08 -3.71 -8.52
C THR A 634 4.11 -2.90 -7.67
N SER A 635 3.79 -3.40 -6.48
CA SER A 635 3.02 -2.64 -5.49
C SER A 635 3.85 -1.50 -4.90
N ILE A 636 3.24 -0.33 -4.74
CA ILE A 636 3.96 0.88 -4.28
C ILE A 636 3.36 1.38 -2.97
N ALA A 637 4.18 1.38 -1.93
CA ALA A 637 3.77 1.72 -0.57
C ALA A 637 3.08 3.09 -0.47
N ASP A 638 3.63 4.12 -1.13
CA ASP A 638 3.08 5.49 -1.16
C ASP A 638 2.33 5.80 -2.47
N GLY A 639 1.90 4.77 -3.21
CA GLY A 639 1.21 4.87 -4.51
C GLY A 639 1.99 5.61 -5.61
N ILE A 640 1.33 5.88 -6.73
CA ILE A 640 1.96 6.50 -7.91
C ILE A 640 1.69 8.01 -7.94
N TYR A 641 2.76 8.80 -7.80
CA TYR A 641 2.72 10.23 -8.10
C TYR A 641 3.00 10.47 -9.58
N VAL A 642 2.16 11.29 -10.20
CA VAL A 642 2.31 11.77 -11.56
C VAL A 642 2.42 13.29 -11.50
N GLY A 643 3.45 13.87 -12.10
CA GLY A 643 3.70 15.32 -12.17
C GLY A 643 3.84 15.86 -13.58
#